data_AF-A0A961CXM3-F1
#
_entry.id   AF-A0A961CXM3-F1
#
_cell.length_a   1.000
_cell.length_b   1.000
_cell.length_c   1.000
_cell.angle_alpha   90.00
_cell.angle_beta   90.00
_cell.angle_gamma   90.00
#
_symmetry.space_group_name_H-M   'P 1'
#
loop_
_entity.id
_entity.type
_entity.pdbx_description
1 polymer ?
#
loop_
_entity_poly.entity_id
_entity_poly.type
_entity_poly.pdbx_seq_one_letter_code
_entity_poly.pdbx_strand_id
1 'polypeptide(L)'
;VRVVRARSRARAQQESARAAGPPRLGHRPGLDALRGVAVMSIVAYHADPGWFSLAPGSLDVFFVLSTFLVTTVLLDSLSRRGGPQGRRFFTRRARRLAAGLAVMVAAVLALVAVGVYKSPETTRTAVGAVLLHANVAQFSGDYFAAFAERNPLEHTWSLSVEEHFYLATFLVVLVLWWATRRNLRRTRIGLLVVAAGVAVGSVLSARHLLDGGATANRMYMGTDTRAVAAAVGVAVAAALWGRWDLKRSDGTDGFASRIVSWSAWTLFIGIIVAALARWYPTLEWFASGGWFVSALAGALLVVAAGRATTAGRVSGNAAFQWAGRRSYGIYLWHLPLLVLLAELGTWGIAAALVGTFVAAEASHRFVERPFRADTPGGGVLPDRLFVPGVVAVCIAVALVAWAVPEPERPAWALEADGSDQVAAEAPPAPPTTLPPEPLDVFVWGDVAASVVGPELAEDDRFEVTTEAHLECVERASCEAVDPPVPPPGTDLVVIAITDIKAFDPPITNVLDIMGQIARTRATYDAWSATIGDVPIALAMPPEARRGVDSALHFRQFTAEDPKNLVLGAEPAEWPDALYESYGESVEAAPRKVLVVGDSVAFSLATEFRPDGTVVWDQSRHGCDPSPGDRVAARTGRDRTPPVCDWRTDWARAIQEWDPEVVVWHTGTWSTYDRIIDGQTYTVGTPEWHDMERDVHAEAMQILASGGAEVIVAVVAPAWETAAGKPLETTPEESARRMPELLSAVQEAAEQVPGVTVVDASEAICDPDCNRPELRPDGVHYSAEGAQVVSAWLAPLVVPD
;
A
#
# COMPACT_ATOMS: atom_id res chain seq x y z
N VAL A 1 46.09 64.09 14.34
CA VAL A 1 46.00 63.47 12.99
C VAL A 1 45.73 61.95 13.00
N ARG A 2 46.51 61.11 13.72
CA ARG A 2 46.31 59.65 13.77
C ARG A 2 44.92 59.22 14.30
N VAL A 3 44.41 59.84 15.35
CA VAL A 3 43.08 59.55 15.93
C VAL A 3 41.93 59.90 14.97
N VAL A 4 42.07 61.01 14.23
CA VAL A 4 41.09 61.45 13.23
C VAL A 4 41.08 60.50 12.03
N ARG A 5 42.25 60.06 11.55
CA ARG A 5 42.35 59.03 10.49
C ARG A 5 41.76 57.68 10.93
N ALA A 6 42.00 57.26 12.18
CA ALA A 6 41.43 56.03 12.72
C ALA A 6 39.89 56.08 12.79
N ARG A 7 39.32 57.19 13.27
CA ARG A 7 37.87 57.40 13.29
C ARG A 7 37.26 57.48 11.88
N SER A 8 37.94 58.12 10.93
CA SER A 8 37.48 58.18 9.53
C SER A 8 37.48 56.81 8.85
N ARG A 9 38.49 55.97 9.12
CA ARG A 9 38.56 54.59 8.62
C ARG A 9 37.51 53.69 9.28
N ALA A 10 37.30 53.82 10.58
CA ALA A 10 36.26 53.08 11.29
C ALA A 10 34.85 53.46 10.79
N ARG A 11 34.62 54.75 10.53
CA ARG A 11 33.36 55.25 9.97
C ARG A 11 33.15 54.79 8.52
N ALA A 12 34.19 54.85 7.68
CA ALA A 12 34.15 54.33 6.32
C ALA A 12 33.97 52.80 6.28
N GLN A 13 34.56 52.05 7.22
CA GLN A 13 34.31 50.62 7.39
C GLN A 13 32.89 50.33 7.88
N GLN A 14 32.34 51.12 8.80
CA GLN A 14 30.94 51.01 9.22
C GLN A 14 29.96 51.36 8.12
N GLU A 15 30.25 52.37 7.30
CA GLU A 15 29.44 52.77 6.15
C GLU A 15 29.53 51.72 5.03
N SER A 16 30.71 51.17 4.76
CA SER A 16 30.90 50.04 3.85
C SER A 16 30.22 48.75 4.35
N ALA A 17 30.23 48.50 5.66
CA ALA A 17 29.55 47.35 6.27
C ALA A 17 28.02 47.54 6.34
N ARG A 18 27.52 48.77 6.47
CA ARG A 18 26.10 49.10 6.35
C ARG A 18 25.60 49.02 4.90
N ALA A 19 26.44 49.39 3.93
CA ALA A 19 26.16 49.24 2.50
C ALA A 19 26.18 47.76 2.06
N ALA A 20 27.06 46.95 2.67
CA ALA A 20 27.07 45.50 2.49
C ALA A 20 25.95 44.85 3.34
N GLY A 21 24.72 44.84 2.83
CA GLY A 21 23.61 44.13 3.47
C GLY A 21 23.94 42.66 3.80
N PRO A 22 23.16 42.00 4.70
CA PRO A 22 23.53 40.75 5.34
C PRO A 22 23.99 39.66 4.36
N PRO A 23 24.96 38.81 4.74
CA PRO A 23 25.54 37.81 3.84
C PRO A 23 24.47 36.89 3.27
N ARG A 24 24.51 36.70 1.95
CA ARG A 24 23.60 35.78 1.24
C ARG A 24 24.04 34.34 1.47
N LEU A 25 23.09 33.40 1.45
CA LEU A 25 23.40 31.96 1.55
C LEU A 25 24.39 31.51 0.46
N GLY A 26 24.24 32.02 -0.76
CA GLY A 26 25.02 31.61 -1.93
C GLY A 26 24.68 30.20 -2.40
N HIS A 27 25.35 29.73 -3.45
CA HIS A 27 25.25 28.34 -3.88
C HIS A 27 26.02 27.44 -2.89
N ARG A 28 25.40 26.33 -2.46
CA ARG A 28 25.96 25.41 -1.47
C ARG A 28 25.94 23.98 -2.03
N PRO A 29 27.10 23.41 -2.41
CA PRO A 29 27.17 22.06 -2.97
C PRO A 29 26.61 20.97 -2.05
N GLY A 30 26.76 21.11 -0.73
CA GLY A 30 26.19 20.17 0.23
C GLY A 30 24.67 20.10 0.19
N LEU A 31 23.97 21.22 -0.07
CA LEU A 31 22.52 21.22 -0.21
C LEU A 31 22.06 20.52 -1.49
N ASP A 32 22.83 20.63 -2.59
CA ASP A 32 22.56 19.84 -3.79
C ASP A 32 22.71 18.35 -3.48
N ALA A 33 23.80 17.95 -2.83
CA ALA A 33 24.00 16.55 -2.51
C ALA A 33 22.94 15.96 -1.57
N LEU A 34 22.50 16.73 -0.57
CA LEU A 34 21.41 16.32 0.32
C LEU A 34 20.13 16.03 -0.47
N ARG A 35 19.81 16.86 -1.47
CA ARG A 35 18.68 16.59 -2.38
C ARG A 35 18.91 15.36 -3.23
N GLY A 36 20.16 15.11 -3.63
CA GLY A 36 20.55 13.91 -4.36
C GLY A 36 20.29 12.65 -3.54
N VAL A 37 20.75 12.62 -2.29
CA VAL A 37 20.49 11.50 -1.37
C VAL A 37 18.99 11.31 -1.15
N ALA A 38 18.27 12.39 -0.84
CA ALA A 38 16.83 12.32 -0.58
C ALA A 38 16.02 11.81 -1.79
N VAL A 39 16.31 12.26 -3.02
CA VAL A 39 15.60 11.74 -4.21
C VAL A 39 15.95 10.28 -4.46
N MET A 40 17.21 9.88 -4.27
CA MET A 40 17.62 8.49 -4.45
C MET A 40 16.94 7.56 -3.45
N SER A 41 16.77 7.98 -2.20
CA SER A 41 16.01 7.24 -1.20
C SER A 41 14.53 7.10 -1.56
N ILE A 42 13.93 8.13 -2.15
CA ILE A 42 12.56 8.06 -2.66
C ILE A 42 12.45 7.10 -3.85
N VAL A 43 13.39 7.17 -4.80
CA VAL A 43 13.41 6.27 -5.96
C VAL A 43 13.60 4.83 -5.51
N ALA A 44 14.49 4.58 -4.54
CA ALA A 44 14.71 3.24 -3.98
C ALA A 44 13.43 2.68 -3.35
N TYR A 45 12.70 3.48 -2.58
CA TYR A 45 11.40 3.10 -2.03
C TYR A 45 10.37 2.75 -3.11
N HIS A 46 10.31 3.53 -4.20
CA HIS A 46 9.41 3.23 -5.31
C HIS A 46 9.92 2.11 -6.21
N ALA A 47 11.17 1.68 -6.08
CA ALA A 47 11.65 0.49 -6.78
C ALA A 47 11.33 -0.78 -5.99
N ASP A 48 11.38 -0.71 -4.65
CA ASP A 48 11.08 -1.84 -3.77
C ASP A 48 10.52 -1.31 -2.42
N PRO A 49 9.27 -1.65 -2.05
CA PRO A 49 8.64 -1.22 -0.80
C PRO A 49 9.37 -1.72 0.46
N GLY A 50 10.21 -2.76 0.37
CA GLY A 50 11.05 -3.22 1.47
C GLY A 50 12.02 -2.16 2.00
N TRP A 51 12.22 -1.07 1.25
CA TRP A 51 12.99 0.10 1.65
C TRP A 51 12.13 1.22 2.28
N PHE A 52 10.91 0.92 2.74
CA PHE A 52 9.96 1.88 3.31
C PHE A 52 10.57 2.82 4.35
N SER A 53 11.48 2.36 5.21
CA SER A 53 12.13 3.20 6.23
C SER A 53 12.94 4.38 5.66
N LEU A 54 13.30 4.35 4.38
CA LEU A 54 14.07 5.42 3.72
C LEU A 54 13.21 6.54 3.13
N ALA A 55 11.91 6.31 2.85
CA ALA A 55 11.08 7.22 2.06
C ALA A 55 10.41 8.37 2.84
N PRO A 56 9.66 8.11 3.93
CA PRO A 56 8.92 9.17 4.63
C PRO A 56 9.83 10.29 5.16
N GLY A 57 11.01 9.93 5.70
CA GLY A 57 12.00 10.89 6.18
C GLY A 57 12.68 11.69 5.07
N SER A 58 12.85 11.09 3.87
CA SER A 58 13.48 11.77 2.73
C SER A 58 12.57 12.83 2.12
N LEU A 59 11.25 12.63 2.14
CA LEU A 59 10.29 13.63 1.69
C LEU A 59 10.26 14.86 2.61
N ASP A 60 10.31 14.66 3.92
CA ASP A 60 10.33 15.77 4.87
C ASP A 60 11.61 16.61 4.74
N VAL A 61 12.76 15.99 4.38
CA VAL A 61 13.98 16.73 4.02
C VAL A 61 13.72 17.69 2.84
N PHE A 62 12.97 17.26 1.81
CA PHE A 62 12.61 18.13 0.70
C PHE A 62 11.72 19.28 1.16
N PHE A 63 10.64 19.02 1.89
CA PHE A 63 9.73 20.07 2.37
C PHE A 63 10.44 21.09 3.26
N VAL A 64 11.25 20.62 4.21
CA VAL A 64 12.05 21.49 5.09
C VAL A 64 13.03 22.33 4.27
N LEU A 65 13.80 21.71 3.36
CA LEU A 65 14.78 22.42 2.54
C LEU A 65 14.12 23.44 1.62
N SER A 66 12.97 23.12 1.07
CA SER A 66 12.23 23.94 0.12
C SER A 66 11.68 25.21 0.77
N THR A 67 10.98 25.10 1.90
CA THR A 67 10.49 26.29 2.62
C THR A 67 11.63 27.06 3.26
N PHE A 68 12.70 26.39 3.67
CA PHE A 68 13.94 27.01 4.11
C PHE A 68 14.55 27.94 3.05
N LEU A 69 14.74 27.44 1.81
CA LEU A 69 15.32 28.21 0.71
C LEU A 69 14.39 29.35 0.29
N VAL A 70 13.09 29.08 0.15
CA VAL A 70 12.11 30.10 -0.23
C VAL A 70 12.03 31.21 0.81
N THR A 71 11.94 30.88 2.09
CA THR A 71 11.93 31.87 3.17
C THR A 71 13.20 32.71 3.16
N THR A 72 14.37 32.09 2.96
CA THR A 72 15.65 32.80 2.88
C THR A 72 15.66 33.80 1.71
N VAL A 73 15.19 33.39 0.52
CA VAL A 73 15.10 34.27 -0.65
C VAL A 73 14.12 35.43 -0.43
N LEU A 74 12.98 35.17 0.24
CA LEU A 74 12.00 36.19 0.56
C LEU A 74 12.55 37.19 1.58
N LEU A 75 13.19 36.73 2.66
CA LEU A 75 13.83 37.61 3.64
C LEU A 75 14.96 38.47 3.01
N ASP A 76 15.75 37.89 2.10
CA ASP A 76 16.73 38.65 1.30
C ASP A 76 16.06 39.71 0.41
N SER A 77 14.88 39.40 -0.14
CA SER A 77 14.07 40.34 -0.91
C SER A 77 13.56 41.50 -0.04
N LEU A 78 13.03 41.21 1.14
CA LEU A 78 12.58 42.23 2.10
C LEU A 78 13.73 43.17 2.48
N SER A 79 14.87 42.59 2.85
CA SER A 79 16.05 43.35 3.31
C SER A 79 16.66 44.24 2.25
N ARG A 80 16.68 43.80 0.98
CA ARG A 80 17.45 44.47 -0.08
C ARG A 80 16.59 45.27 -1.06
N ARG A 81 15.33 44.89 -1.20
CA ARG A 81 14.43 45.38 -2.26
C ARG A 81 13.10 45.91 -1.69
N GLY A 82 12.96 45.96 -0.36
CA GLY A 82 11.83 46.61 0.32
C GLY A 82 10.49 45.86 0.27
N GLY A 83 10.47 44.64 -0.27
CA GLY A 83 9.26 43.84 -0.37
C GLY A 83 9.48 42.47 -1.02
N PRO A 84 8.52 41.55 -0.89
CA PRO A 84 8.59 40.21 -1.49
C PRO A 84 8.24 40.34 -2.97
N GLN A 85 9.21 40.15 -3.87
CA GLN A 85 9.00 40.32 -5.32
C GLN A 85 8.18 39.16 -5.91
N GLY A 86 6.86 39.14 -5.65
CA GLY A 86 5.96 38.03 -6.03
C GLY A 86 6.06 37.64 -7.50
N ARG A 87 5.89 38.59 -8.43
CA ARG A 87 6.00 38.32 -9.87
C ARG A 87 7.32 37.65 -10.23
N ARG A 88 8.45 38.19 -9.76
CA ARG A 88 9.78 37.64 -10.05
C ARG A 88 9.99 36.27 -9.39
N PHE A 89 9.44 36.07 -8.20
CA PHE A 89 9.52 34.82 -7.45
C PHE A 89 8.79 33.70 -8.19
N PHE A 90 7.49 33.86 -8.46
CA PHE A 90 6.69 32.83 -9.12
C PHE A 90 7.08 32.62 -10.59
N THR A 91 7.47 33.67 -11.33
CA THR A 91 7.92 33.50 -12.73
C THR A 91 9.19 32.65 -12.83
N ARG A 92 10.17 32.87 -11.94
CA ARG A 92 11.39 32.05 -11.90
C ARG A 92 11.10 30.60 -11.53
N ARG A 93 10.11 30.39 -10.66
CA ARG A 93 9.71 29.07 -10.21
C ARG A 93 8.94 28.31 -11.30
N ALA A 94 7.95 28.93 -11.92
CA ALA A 94 7.22 28.37 -13.06
C ALA A 94 8.18 27.95 -14.19
N ARG A 95 9.16 28.79 -14.52
CA ARG A 95 10.23 28.47 -15.49
C ARG A 95 11.09 27.27 -15.13
N ARG A 96 11.21 26.97 -13.84
CA ARG A 96 12.04 25.88 -13.35
C ARG A 96 11.30 24.54 -13.34
N LEU A 97 9.98 24.55 -13.16
CA LEU A 97 9.20 23.34 -12.84
C LEU A 97 8.16 23.04 -13.90
N ALA A 98 7.32 24.01 -14.26
CA ALA A 98 6.11 23.77 -15.03
C ALA A 98 6.36 23.13 -16.39
N ALA A 99 7.45 23.49 -17.07
CA ALA A 99 7.81 22.89 -18.36
C ALA A 99 8.11 21.39 -18.24
N GLY A 100 8.87 20.97 -17.22
CA GLY A 100 9.19 19.56 -17.00
C GLY A 100 7.95 18.75 -16.63
N LEU A 101 7.10 19.28 -15.74
CA LEU A 101 5.84 18.66 -15.36
C LEU A 101 4.91 18.50 -16.55
N ALA A 102 4.71 19.55 -17.36
CA ALA A 102 3.82 19.52 -18.51
C ALA A 102 4.26 18.48 -19.56
N VAL A 103 5.57 18.39 -19.84
CA VAL A 103 6.11 17.39 -20.78
C VAL A 103 5.90 15.97 -20.25
N MET A 104 6.16 15.72 -18.96
CA MET A 104 5.96 14.40 -18.37
C MET A 104 4.47 14.01 -18.38
N VAL A 105 3.57 14.89 -17.94
CA VAL A 105 2.12 14.61 -17.95
C VAL A 105 1.61 14.39 -19.37
N ALA A 106 2.04 15.20 -20.34
CA ALA A 106 1.66 15.00 -21.74
C ALA A 106 2.17 13.65 -22.28
N ALA A 107 3.38 13.22 -21.91
CA ALA A 107 3.91 11.91 -22.29
C ALA A 107 3.09 10.77 -21.67
N VAL A 108 2.72 10.88 -20.39
CA VAL A 108 1.87 9.89 -19.72
C VAL A 108 0.47 9.84 -20.34
N LEU A 109 -0.17 10.97 -20.59
CA LEU A 109 -1.49 11.00 -21.26
C LEU A 109 -1.44 10.46 -22.68
N ALA A 110 -0.35 10.70 -23.42
CA ALA A 110 -0.17 10.08 -24.73
C ALA A 110 -0.11 8.55 -24.62
N LEU A 111 0.57 8.01 -23.59
CA LEU A 111 0.62 6.58 -23.31
C LEU A 111 -0.73 6.02 -22.83
N VAL A 112 -1.52 6.78 -22.06
CA VAL A 112 -2.92 6.42 -21.73
C VAL A 112 -3.75 6.35 -23.02
N ALA A 113 -3.65 7.35 -23.90
CA ALA A 113 -4.45 7.43 -25.12
C ALA A 113 -4.18 6.29 -26.11
N VAL A 114 -2.98 5.69 -26.09
CA VAL A 114 -2.64 4.50 -26.89
C VAL A 114 -2.82 3.19 -26.11
N GLY A 115 -3.45 3.22 -24.93
CA GLY A 115 -3.79 2.03 -24.15
C GLY A 115 -2.64 1.40 -23.36
N VAL A 116 -1.48 2.07 -23.24
CA VAL A 116 -0.32 1.55 -22.49
C VAL A 116 -0.57 1.64 -20.99
N TYR A 117 -1.05 2.78 -20.49
CA TYR A 117 -1.47 2.91 -19.09
C TYR A 117 -2.98 2.78 -18.98
N LYS A 118 -3.44 1.92 -18.07
CA LYS A 118 -4.86 1.51 -17.97
C LYS A 118 -5.55 1.95 -16.68
N SER A 119 -4.83 2.58 -15.74
CA SER A 119 -5.40 3.02 -14.46
C SER A 119 -6.41 4.17 -14.68
N PRO A 120 -7.68 4.01 -14.27
CA PRO A 120 -8.73 5.01 -14.50
C PRO A 120 -8.47 6.34 -13.75
N GLU A 121 -7.74 6.29 -12.62
CA GLU A 121 -7.40 7.47 -11.82
C GLU A 121 -6.28 8.34 -12.43
N THR A 122 -5.59 7.84 -13.48
CA THR A 122 -4.46 8.53 -14.12
C THR A 122 -4.87 9.89 -14.66
N THR A 123 -6.00 9.96 -15.35
CA THR A 123 -6.53 11.17 -15.98
C THR A 123 -6.89 12.22 -14.94
N ARG A 124 -7.64 11.83 -13.89
CA ARG A 124 -7.96 12.69 -12.76
C ARG A 124 -6.71 13.23 -12.07
N THR A 125 -5.71 12.38 -11.89
CA THR A 125 -4.44 12.77 -11.27
C THR A 125 -3.60 13.66 -12.18
N ALA A 126 -3.64 13.49 -13.51
CA ALA A 126 -3.01 14.39 -14.46
C ALA A 126 -3.57 15.81 -14.35
N VAL A 127 -4.91 15.94 -14.29
CA VAL A 127 -5.58 17.22 -14.04
C VAL A 127 -5.15 17.78 -12.68
N GLY A 128 -5.19 16.96 -11.63
CA GLY A 128 -4.73 17.32 -10.30
C GLY A 128 -3.28 17.82 -10.28
N ALA A 129 -2.36 17.16 -10.98
CA ALA A 129 -0.95 17.51 -11.01
C ALA A 129 -0.72 18.88 -11.67
N VAL A 130 -1.42 19.13 -12.77
CA VAL A 130 -1.32 20.39 -13.53
C VAL A 130 -1.98 21.56 -12.79
N LEU A 131 -3.08 21.30 -12.07
CA LEU A 131 -3.75 22.28 -11.21
C LEU A 131 -3.12 22.41 -9.82
N LEU A 132 -2.06 21.64 -9.53
CA LEU A 132 -1.36 21.60 -8.24
C LEU A 132 -2.27 21.15 -7.08
N HIS A 133 -3.22 20.25 -7.33
CA HIS A 133 -4.10 19.65 -6.31
C HIS A 133 -4.03 18.11 -6.26
N ALA A 134 -3.10 17.45 -6.97
CA ALA A 134 -3.03 15.98 -7.09
C ALA A 134 -3.19 15.23 -5.76
N ASN A 135 -2.68 15.77 -4.65
CA ASN A 135 -2.86 15.18 -3.32
C ASN A 135 -4.33 15.02 -2.89
N VAL A 136 -5.19 16.00 -3.18
CA VAL A 136 -6.62 15.93 -2.84
C VAL A 136 -7.35 14.97 -3.79
N ALA A 137 -6.92 14.90 -5.06
CA ALA A 137 -7.49 13.94 -6.02
C ALA A 137 -7.25 12.48 -5.61
N GLN A 138 -6.24 12.22 -4.76
CA GLN A 138 -5.80 10.89 -4.34
C GLN A 138 -6.22 10.51 -2.91
N PHE A 139 -7.01 11.34 -2.21
CA PHE A 139 -7.38 11.08 -0.81
C PHE A 139 -8.20 9.80 -0.60
N SER A 140 -9.01 9.40 -1.57
CA SER A 140 -9.81 8.16 -1.53
C SER A 140 -9.10 6.94 -2.15
N GLY A 141 -7.90 7.11 -2.73
CA GLY A 141 -7.15 5.99 -3.30
C GLY A 141 -6.38 5.17 -2.26
N ASP A 142 -5.64 4.17 -2.73
CA ASP A 142 -4.71 3.37 -1.92
C ASP A 142 -3.26 3.52 -2.41
N TYR A 143 -2.52 4.43 -1.76
CA TYR A 143 -1.11 4.70 -2.09
C TYR A 143 -0.16 3.56 -1.72
N PHE A 144 -0.62 2.65 -0.86
CA PHE A 144 0.20 1.55 -0.35
C PHE A 144 -0.11 0.22 -1.07
N ALA A 145 -1.08 0.19 -1.99
CA ALA A 145 -1.41 -0.94 -2.87
C ALA A 145 -0.27 -1.36 -3.83
N ALA A 146 -0.37 -2.56 -4.42
CA ALA A 146 0.64 -3.18 -5.29
C ALA A 146 0.87 -2.42 -6.63
N PHE A 147 2.07 -2.58 -7.23
CA PHE A 147 2.60 -1.73 -8.31
C PHE A 147 1.87 -1.79 -9.67
N ALA A 148 1.27 -2.92 -10.03
CA ALA A 148 0.73 -3.17 -11.37
C ALA A 148 -0.46 -2.27 -11.74
N GLU A 149 -1.21 -1.79 -10.77
CA GLU A 149 -2.37 -0.91 -10.96
C GLU A 149 -2.09 0.54 -10.56
N ARG A 150 -0.86 0.84 -10.14
CA ARG A 150 -0.51 2.17 -9.65
C ARG A 150 -0.67 3.20 -10.75
N ASN A 151 -1.32 4.27 -10.36
CA ASN A 151 -1.39 5.48 -11.15
C ASN A 151 0.05 5.99 -11.43
N PRO A 152 0.48 6.10 -12.71
CA PRO A 152 1.84 6.49 -13.06
C PRO A 152 2.19 7.93 -12.63
N LEU A 153 1.19 8.72 -12.23
CA LEU A 153 1.33 10.10 -11.76
C LEU A 153 1.14 10.23 -10.25
N GLU A 154 1.04 9.13 -9.51
CA GLU A 154 0.70 9.15 -8.09
C GLU A 154 1.64 10.04 -7.26
N HIS A 155 2.96 9.93 -7.46
CA HIS A 155 3.98 10.75 -6.80
C HIS A 155 3.79 12.27 -6.93
N THR A 156 3.01 12.74 -7.91
CA THR A 156 2.74 14.18 -8.10
C THR A 156 1.95 14.83 -6.96
N TRP A 157 1.37 14.04 -6.05
CA TRP A 157 0.75 14.56 -4.82
C TRP A 157 1.72 15.43 -4.03
N SER A 158 2.99 15.00 -3.91
CA SER A 158 3.94 15.70 -3.05
C SER A 158 4.41 17.02 -3.67
N LEU A 159 4.44 17.10 -5.00
CA LEU A 159 4.71 18.32 -5.75
C LEU A 159 3.60 19.36 -5.53
N SER A 160 2.33 18.93 -5.50
CA SER A 160 1.19 19.79 -5.19
C SER A 160 1.30 20.38 -3.79
N VAL A 161 1.57 19.54 -2.80
CA VAL A 161 1.81 19.95 -1.40
C VAL A 161 2.99 20.92 -1.31
N GLU A 162 4.07 20.67 -2.05
CA GLU A 162 5.23 21.56 -2.10
C GLU A 162 4.85 22.97 -2.61
N GLU A 163 4.06 23.05 -3.69
CA GLU A 163 3.56 24.32 -4.22
C GLU A 163 2.59 25.05 -3.27
N HIS A 164 1.75 24.32 -2.54
CA HIS A 164 0.96 24.89 -1.45
C HIS A 164 1.86 25.56 -0.39
N PHE A 165 2.95 24.90 0.01
CA PHE A 165 3.89 25.47 0.97
C PHE A 165 4.58 26.73 0.48
N TYR A 166 4.90 26.83 -0.82
CA TYR A 166 5.49 28.05 -1.39
C TYR A 166 4.51 29.21 -1.40
N LEU A 167 3.27 28.96 -1.83
CA LEU A 167 2.22 29.97 -1.82
C LEU A 167 1.94 30.44 -0.38
N ALA A 168 1.74 29.50 0.55
CA ALA A 168 1.51 29.79 1.95
C ALA A 168 2.66 30.60 2.56
N THR A 169 3.91 30.17 2.35
CA THR A 169 5.11 30.89 2.84
C THR A 169 5.17 32.31 2.27
N PHE A 170 4.91 32.49 0.98
CA PHE A 170 4.88 33.82 0.35
C PHE A 170 3.81 34.71 0.98
N LEU A 171 2.58 34.22 1.14
CA LEU A 171 1.47 34.97 1.72
C LEU A 171 1.73 35.33 3.17
N VAL A 172 2.21 34.39 3.98
CA VAL A 172 2.58 34.64 5.38
C VAL A 172 3.66 35.72 5.48
N VAL A 173 4.73 35.63 4.67
CA VAL A 173 5.78 36.65 4.65
C VAL A 173 5.24 38.01 4.21
N LEU A 174 4.37 38.05 3.19
CA LEU A 174 3.75 39.28 2.70
C LEU A 174 2.86 39.93 3.78
N VAL A 175 1.96 39.17 4.38
CA VAL A 175 1.05 39.64 5.44
C VAL A 175 1.86 40.12 6.64
N LEU A 176 2.83 39.34 7.12
CA LEU A 176 3.67 39.74 8.25
C LEU A 176 4.52 40.97 7.92
N TRP A 177 5.05 41.09 6.71
CA TRP A 177 5.82 42.28 6.30
C TRP A 177 4.98 43.55 6.42
N TRP A 178 3.71 43.50 6.02
CA TRP A 178 2.81 44.65 6.10
C TRP A 178 2.31 44.88 7.54
N ALA A 179 1.84 43.84 8.22
CA ALA A 179 1.35 43.90 9.60
C ALA A 179 2.42 44.40 10.57
N THR A 180 3.68 44.03 10.34
CA THR A 180 4.82 44.48 11.17
C THR A 180 5.40 45.83 10.74
N ARG A 181 4.67 46.59 9.90
CA ARG A 181 5.06 47.90 9.38
C ARG A 181 6.42 47.89 8.69
N ARG A 182 6.67 46.87 7.87
CA ARG A 182 7.90 46.68 7.11
C ARG A 182 9.15 46.58 7.98
N ASN A 183 8.99 46.06 9.20
CA ASN A 183 10.09 45.87 10.14
C ASN A 183 10.61 44.43 10.10
N LEU A 184 11.78 44.23 9.51
CA LEU A 184 12.33 42.90 9.26
C LEU A 184 12.54 42.05 10.52
N ARG A 185 12.91 42.66 11.65
CA ARG A 185 13.08 41.92 12.92
C ARG A 185 11.74 41.40 13.42
N ARG A 186 10.70 42.25 13.39
CA ARG A 186 9.35 41.86 13.79
C ARG A 186 8.76 40.83 12.83
N THR A 187 8.99 40.96 11.52
CA THR A 187 8.59 39.95 10.53
C THR A 187 9.22 38.59 10.83
N ARG A 188 10.52 38.54 11.17
CA ARG A 188 11.19 37.29 11.55
C ARG A 188 10.63 36.66 12.82
N ILE A 189 10.35 37.46 13.85
CA ILE A 189 9.72 36.98 15.08
C ILE A 189 8.31 36.45 14.78
N GLY A 190 7.54 37.18 13.97
CA GLY A 190 6.23 36.74 13.51
C GLY A 190 6.28 35.40 12.75
N LEU A 191 7.29 35.20 11.89
CA LEU A 191 7.49 33.93 11.19
C LEU A 191 7.76 32.77 12.15
N LEU A 192 8.55 32.99 13.20
CA LEU A 192 8.80 31.97 14.22
C LEU A 192 7.53 31.61 15.00
N VAL A 193 6.72 32.61 15.37
CA VAL A 193 5.44 32.39 16.07
C VAL A 193 4.45 31.65 15.17
N VAL A 194 4.29 32.07 13.92
CA VAL A 194 3.41 31.39 12.95
C VAL A 194 3.90 29.97 12.68
N ALA A 195 5.21 29.76 12.49
CA ALA A 195 5.76 28.42 12.30
C ALA A 195 5.50 27.51 13.51
N ALA A 196 5.66 28.01 14.75
CA ALA A 196 5.33 27.23 15.94
C ALA A 196 3.84 26.86 15.99
N GLY A 197 2.94 27.80 15.68
CA GLY A 197 1.50 27.55 15.63
C GLY A 197 1.12 26.54 14.54
N VAL A 198 1.71 26.64 13.34
CA VAL A 198 1.47 25.70 12.24
C VAL A 198 2.00 24.31 12.57
N ALA A 199 3.17 24.20 13.20
CA ALA A 199 3.71 22.91 13.63
C ALA A 199 2.78 22.21 14.62
N VAL A 200 2.27 22.93 15.62
CA VAL A 200 1.28 22.40 16.58
C VAL A 200 -0.02 22.04 15.87
N GLY A 201 -0.57 22.94 15.05
CA GLY A 201 -1.81 22.70 14.32
C GLY A 201 -1.73 21.51 13.36
N SER A 202 -0.56 21.27 12.75
CA SER A 202 -0.30 20.13 11.87
C SER A 202 -0.33 18.80 12.63
N VAL A 203 0.27 18.73 13.82
CA VAL A 203 0.19 17.54 14.69
C VAL A 203 -1.23 17.31 15.18
N LEU A 204 -1.94 18.37 15.60
CA LEU A 204 -3.33 18.28 16.03
C LEU A 204 -4.26 17.83 14.89
N SER A 205 -4.05 18.32 13.67
CA SER A 205 -4.78 17.87 12.48
C SER A 205 -4.53 16.38 12.21
N ALA A 206 -3.28 15.93 12.26
CA ALA A 206 -2.96 14.52 12.05
C ALA A 206 -3.59 13.62 13.12
N ARG A 207 -3.60 14.05 14.39
CA ARG A 207 -4.30 13.37 15.49
C ARG A 207 -5.80 13.32 15.26
N HIS A 208 -6.42 14.45 14.96
CA HIS A 208 -7.85 14.53 14.72
C HIS A 208 -8.31 13.63 13.56
N LEU A 209 -7.52 13.56 12.48
CA LEU A 209 -7.82 12.68 11.35
C LEU A 209 -7.66 11.19 11.72
N LEU A 210 -6.65 10.84 12.53
CA LEU A 210 -6.48 9.48 13.04
C LEU A 210 -7.67 9.08 13.92
N ASP A 211 -8.04 9.94 14.89
CA ASP A 211 -9.14 9.69 15.82
C ASP A 211 -10.49 9.63 15.09
N GLY A 212 -10.61 10.31 13.95
CA GLY A 212 -11.80 10.33 13.09
C GLY A 212 -11.85 9.24 12.03
N GLY A 213 -10.93 8.27 12.03
CA GLY A 213 -10.94 7.15 11.07
C GLY A 213 -10.63 7.54 9.62
N ALA A 214 -9.89 8.63 9.38
CA ALA A 214 -9.55 9.06 8.02
C ALA A 214 -8.69 8.02 7.28
N THR A 215 -8.76 7.99 5.96
CA THR A 215 -7.95 7.09 5.13
C THR A 215 -6.44 7.35 5.32
N ALA A 216 -5.64 6.31 5.12
CA ALA A 216 -4.17 6.40 5.15
C ALA A 216 -3.64 7.47 4.17
N ASN A 217 -4.21 7.54 2.95
CA ASN A 217 -3.87 8.55 1.95
C ASN A 217 -4.15 9.97 2.42
N ARG A 218 -5.33 10.23 3.00
CA ARG A 218 -5.68 11.56 3.52
C ARG A 218 -4.71 12.01 4.62
N MET A 219 -4.31 11.10 5.51
CA MET A 219 -3.34 11.40 6.56
C MET A 219 -1.93 11.61 6.01
N TYR A 220 -1.49 10.79 5.06
CA TYR A 220 -0.13 10.81 4.52
C TYR A 220 0.12 11.96 3.53
N MET A 221 -0.89 12.31 2.72
CA MET A 221 -0.81 13.31 1.64
C MET A 221 -1.42 14.67 2.01
N GLY A 222 -1.95 14.81 3.22
CA GLY A 222 -2.56 16.05 3.70
C GLY A 222 -1.59 17.22 3.72
N THR A 223 -1.97 18.36 3.12
CA THR A 223 -1.17 19.59 3.21
C THR A 223 -1.11 20.09 4.67
N ASP A 224 -2.19 19.90 5.42
CA ASP A 224 -2.33 20.21 6.84
C ASP A 224 -1.48 19.28 7.72
N THR A 225 -1.53 17.98 7.50
CA THR A 225 -0.76 16.99 8.27
C THR A 225 0.75 17.07 8.00
N ARG A 226 1.15 17.52 6.80
CA ARG A 226 2.55 17.73 6.40
C ARG A 226 3.08 19.14 6.66
N ALA A 227 2.22 20.09 7.04
CA ALA A 227 2.60 21.50 7.23
C ALA A 227 3.71 21.70 8.27
N VAL A 228 3.90 20.75 9.19
CA VAL A 228 4.99 20.76 10.17
C VAL A 228 6.38 20.82 9.53
N ALA A 229 6.62 20.10 8.43
CA ALA A 229 7.91 20.13 7.72
C ALA A 229 8.17 21.52 7.11
N ALA A 230 7.13 22.10 6.49
CA ALA A 230 7.16 23.45 5.98
C ALA A 230 7.46 24.48 7.08
N ALA A 231 6.78 24.37 8.22
CA ALA A 231 6.94 25.26 9.37
C ALA A 231 8.35 25.21 9.95
N VAL A 232 8.92 24.01 10.11
CA VAL A 232 10.29 23.83 10.57
C VAL A 232 11.29 24.51 9.62
N GLY A 233 11.14 24.34 8.30
CA GLY A 233 12.01 25.02 7.33
C GLY A 233 11.92 26.55 7.38
N VAL A 234 10.70 27.09 7.53
CA VAL A 234 10.47 28.54 7.77
C VAL A 234 11.16 29.01 9.04
N ALA A 235 11.03 28.26 10.14
CA ALA A 235 11.63 28.60 11.42
C ALA A 235 13.16 28.61 11.36
N VAL A 236 13.76 27.59 10.75
CA VAL A 236 15.22 27.50 10.54
C VAL A 236 15.72 28.68 9.72
N ALA A 237 15.04 29.00 8.61
CA ALA A 237 15.39 30.16 7.78
C ALA A 237 15.29 31.46 8.58
N ALA A 238 14.18 31.71 9.27
CA ALA A 238 13.96 32.92 10.05
C ALA A 238 14.97 33.07 11.20
N ALA A 239 15.34 31.98 11.87
CA ALA A 239 16.32 31.96 12.96
C ALA A 239 17.74 32.25 12.46
N LEU A 240 18.15 31.59 11.37
CA LEU A 240 19.52 31.64 10.87
C LEU A 240 19.77 32.74 9.83
N TRP A 241 18.73 33.46 9.39
CA TRP A 241 18.86 34.53 8.39
C TRP A 241 19.88 35.61 8.80
N GLY A 242 20.82 35.88 7.88
CA GLY A 242 21.96 36.78 8.08
C GLY A 242 23.14 36.20 8.87
N ARG A 243 23.06 34.94 9.34
CA ARG A 243 24.12 34.25 10.10
C ARG A 243 24.67 33.00 9.38
N TRP A 244 24.46 32.93 8.07
CA TRP A 244 24.89 31.82 7.21
C TRP A 244 26.39 31.76 6.99
N ASP A 245 27.02 32.93 6.84
CA ASP A 245 28.44 33.06 6.58
C ASP A 245 29.19 33.22 7.91
N LEU A 246 29.25 32.13 8.67
CA LEU A 246 30.29 32.00 9.68
C LEU A 246 31.61 31.70 8.94
N LYS A 247 32.15 32.74 8.30
CA LYS A 247 33.57 32.79 7.96
C LYS A 247 34.33 32.37 9.22
N ARG A 248 34.93 31.18 9.16
CA ARG A 248 36.35 30.85 9.41
C ARG A 248 37.15 31.84 10.28
N SER A 249 36.55 32.34 11.36
CA SER A 249 37.27 32.99 12.45
C SER A 249 37.94 31.84 13.19
N ASP A 250 39.25 31.71 12.97
CA ASP A 250 40.15 30.97 13.85
C ASP A 250 40.14 29.44 13.73
N GLY A 251 40.27 28.90 12.51
CA GLY A 251 40.92 27.60 12.24
C GLY A 251 40.39 26.34 12.93
N THR A 252 39.34 26.45 13.75
CA THR A 252 38.80 25.42 14.61
C THR A 252 37.31 25.33 14.29
N ASP A 253 36.84 24.13 13.91
CA ASP A 253 35.41 23.86 13.90
C ASP A 253 34.90 24.11 15.32
N GLY A 254 34.24 25.26 15.54
CA GLY A 254 33.68 25.58 16.85
C GLY A 254 32.80 24.45 17.37
N PHE A 255 32.77 24.26 18.69
CA PHE A 255 32.07 23.16 19.36
C PHE A 255 30.64 22.91 18.83
N ALA A 256 29.87 23.98 18.57
CA ALA A 256 28.53 23.88 17.99
C ALA A 256 28.50 23.29 16.58
N SER A 257 29.50 23.59 15.74
CA SER A 257 29.62 23.04 14.38
C SER A 257 29.97 21.55 14.41
N ARG A 258 30.76 21.12 15.40
CA ARG A 258 31.06 19.71 15.63
C ARG A 258 29.80 18.98 16.10
N ILE A 259 29.08 19.50 17.10
CA ILE A 259 27.81 18.91 17.57
C ILE A 259 26.85 18.70 16.39
N VAL A 260 26.59 19.74 15.61
CA VAL A 260 25.70 19.64 14.43
C VAL A 260 26.18 18.56 13.47
N SER A 261 27.48 18.46 13.21
CA SER A 261 28.02 17.43 12.31
C SER A 261 27.88 16.02 12.88
N TRP A 262 28.18 15.80 14.16
CA TRP A 262 28.06 14.50 14.82
C TRP A 262 26.60 14.06 14.91
N SER A 263 25.70 14.95 15.33
CA SER A 263 24.27 14.67 15.38
C SER A 263 23.70 14.33 13.99
N ALA A 264 24.15 15.01 12.93
CA ALA A 264 23.73 14.70 11.57
C ALA A 264 24.23 13.32 11.11
N TRP A 265 25.46 12.93 11.46
CA TRP A 265 25.99 11.60 11.17
C TRP A 265 25.27 10.50 11.96
N THR A 266 25.04 10.70 13.25
CA THR A 266 24.29 9.76 14.10
C THR A 266 22.88 9.54 13.55
N LEU A 267 22.21 10.61 13.14
CA LEU A 267 20.89 10.53 12.52
C LEU A 267 20.93 9.78 11.19
N PHE A 268 21.89 10.11 10.32
CA PHE A 268 22.03 9.44 9.02
C PHE A 268 22.30 7.93 9.18
N ILE A 269 23.19 7.55 10.09
CA ILE A 269 23.47 6.15 10.40
C ILE A 269 22.23 5.48 11.01
N GLY A 270 21.52 6.15 11.93
CA GLY A 270 20.29 5.64 12.52
C GLY A 270 19.21 5.33 11.48
N ILE A 271 19.04 6.19 10.47
CA ILE A 271 18.12 5.96 9.34
C ILE A 271 18.55 4.72 8.53
N ILE A 272 19.84 4.58 8.23
CA ILE A 272 20.37 3.42 7.50
C ILE A 272 20.17 2.14 8.32
N VAL A 273 20.46 2.15 9.62
CA VAL A 273 20.27 1.00 10.51
C VAL A 273 18.79 0.62 10.60
N ALA A 274 17.90 1.60 10.77
CA ALA A 274 16.46 1.33 10.79
C ALA A 274 15.96 0.73 9.47
N ALA A 275 16.46 1.20 8.33
CA ALA A 275 16.14 0.62 7.02
C ALA A 275 16.66 -0.80 6.85
N LEU A 276 17.91 -1.06 7.23
CA LEU A 276 18.48 -2.41 7.19
C LEU A 276 17.77 -3.37 8.16
N ALA A 277 17.31 -2.85 9.30
CA ALA A 277 16.51 -3.59 10.27
C ALA A 277 15.03 -3.74 9.87
N ARG A 278 14.62 -3.24 8.69
CA ARG A 278 13.22 -3.22 8.21
C ARG A 278 12.26 -2.65 9.25
N TRP A 279 12.70 -1.65 10.01
CA TRP A 279 11.86 -1.00 11.00
C TRP A 279 10.97 0.02 10.31
N TYR A 280 9.66 -0.19 10.37
CA TYR A 280 8.67 0.65 9.69
C TYR A 280 7.90 1.51 10.69
N PRO A 281 8.01 2.86 10.63
CA PRO A 281 7.17 3.71 11.44
C PRO A 281 5.70 3.59 10.99
N THR A 282 4.80 3.35 11.94
CA THR A 282 3.35 3.23 11.67
C THR A 282 2.74 4.60 11.38
N LEU A 283 1.60 4.61 10.68
CA LEU A 283 0.78 5.82 10.48
C LEU A 283 0.40 6.47 11.83
N GLU A 284 0.13 5.65 12.84
CA GLU A 284 -0.10 6.11 14.21
C GLU A 284 1.12 6.84 14.79
N TRP A 285 2.34 6.31 14.61
CA TRP A 285 3.56 7.00 15.05
C TRP A 285 3.69 8.37 14.39
N PHE A 286 3.42 8.45 13.09
CA PHE A 286 3.45 9.71 12.35
C PHE A 286 2.41 10.73 12.83
N ALA A 287 1.16 10.29 12.97
CA ALA A 287 0.07 11.09 13.55
C ALA A 287 0.37 11.49 15.00
N SER A 288 1.17 10.70 15.71
CA SER A 288 1.58 10.93 17.09
C SER A 288 2.66 11.98 17.31
N GLY A 289 3.12 12.64 16.25
CA GLY A 289 4.22 13.60 16.29
C GLY A 289 5.47 13.11 15.56
N GLY A 290 5.43 11.92 14.97
CA GLY A 290 6.50 11.40 14.13
C GLY A 290 6.85 12.32 12.95
N TRP A 291 5.85 13.00 12.34
CA TRP A 291 6.11 14.03 11.32
C TRP A 291 6.96 15.18 11.84
N PHE A 292 6.76 15.60 13.08
CA PHE A 292 7.58 16.66 13.68
C PHE A 292 9.01 16.19 13.94
N VAL A 293 9.18 14.98 14.46
CA VAL A 293 10.52 14.37 14.68
C VAL A 293 11.28 14.26 13.35
N SER A 294 10.62 13.77 12.31
CA SER A 294 11.16 13.66 10.95
C SER A 294 11.53 15.05 10.37
N ALA A 295 10.66 16.06 10.54
CA ALA A 295 10.96 17.42 10.11
C ALA A 295 12.18 18.03 10.84
N LEU A 296 12.34 17.79 12.15
CA LEU A 296 13.51 18.23 12.91
C LEU A 296 14.78 17.53 12.46
N ALA A 297 14.70 16.23 12.19
CA ALA A 297 15.78 15.45 11.58
C ALA A 297 16.18 16.04 10.22
N GLY A 298 15.21 16.34 9.35
CA GLY A 298 15.45 17.00 8.07
C GLY A 298 16.10 18.37 8.22
N ALA A 299 15.66 19.18 9.19
CA ALA A 299 16.26 20.47 9.49
C ALA A 299 17.72 20.37 9.90
N LEU A 300 18.06 19.39 10.74
CA LEU A 300 19.44 19.13 11.15
C LEU A 300 20.33 18.81 9.94
N LEU A 301 19.84 17.96 9.02
CA LEU A 301 20.54 17.61 7.79
C LEU A 301 20.71 18.83 6.87
N VAL A 302 19.67 19.66 6.70
CA VAL A 302 19.73 20.91 5.91
C VAL A 302 20.77 21.87 6.50
N VAL A 303 20.77 22.06 7.82
CA VAL A 303 21.76 22.92 8.50
C VAL A 303 23.17 22.35 8.37
N ALA A 304 23.35 21.04 8.53
CA ALA A 304 24.65 20.39 8.40
C ALA A 304 25.20 20.51 6.97
N ALA A 305 24.37 20.26 5.96
CA ALA A 305 24.72 20.32 4.53
C ALA A 305 24.92 21.76 4.02
N GLY A 306 24.23 22.75 4.58
CA GLY A 306 24.42 24.16 4.26
C GLY A 306 25.72 24.74 4.84
N ARG A 307 26.30 24.09 5.85
CA ARG A 307 27.56 24.49 6.50
C ARG A 307 28.74 23.74 5.91
N ALA A 308 29.94 24.33 6.00
CA ALA A 308 31.19 23.70 5.57
C ALA A 308 31.73 22.69 6.61
N THR A 309 30.86 21.88 7.23
CA THR A 309 31.23 20.83 8.19
C THR A 309 31.93 19.66 7.49
N THR A 310 32.54 18.73 8.23
CA THR A 310 33.00 17.44 7.68
C THR A 310 31.83 16.67 7.06
N ALA A 311 30.66 16.62 7.71
CA ALA A 311 29.44 16.09 7.12
C ALA A 311 29.05 16.77 5.80
N GLY A 312 29.11 18.12 5.75
CA GLY A 312 28.85 18.91 4.53
C GLY A 312 29.87 18.67 3.40
N ARG A 313 31.12 18.35 3.74
CA ARG A 313 32.18 18.01 2.77
C ARG A 313 32.05 16.60 2.22
N VAL A 314 31.76 15.61 3.08
CA VAL A 314 31.58 14.21 2.68
C VAL A 314 30.27 14.00 1.92
N SER A 315 29.19 14.67 2.34
CA SER A 315 27.94 14.70 1.56
C SER A 315 28.15 15.36 0.20
N GLY A 316 29.08 16.29 0.05
CA GLY A 316 29.47 16.93 -1.21
C GLY A 316 30.12 16.03 -2.27
N ASN A 317 29.86 14.72 -2.31
CA ASN A 317 30.27 13.85 -3.41
C ASN A 317 29.70 14.36 -4.75
N ALA A 318 30.53 14.38 -5.80
CA ALA A 318 30.14 14.84 -7.13
C ALA A 318 28.92 14.10 -7.71
N ALA A 319 28.76 12.81 -7.41
CA ALA A 319 27.62 11.99 -7.84
C ALA A 319 26.32 12.45 -7.17
N PHE A 320 26.30 12.61 -5.84
CA PHE A 320 25.11 13.10 -5.14
C PHE A 320 24.79 14.54 -5.51
N GLN A 321 25.78 15.40 -5.73
CA GLN A 321 25.53 16.73 -6.26
C GLN A 321 24.94 16.69 -7.68
N TRP A 322 25.42 15.76 -8.53
CA TRP A 322 24.88 15.58 -9.88
C TRP A 322 23.42 15.16 -9.83
N ALA A 323 23.09 14.18 -9.00
CA ALA A 323 21.72 13.73 -8.75
C ALA A 323 20.87 14.87 -8.19
N GLY A 324 21.40 15.62 -7.21
CA GLY A 324 20.74 16.76 -6.60
C GLY A 324 20.36 17.89 -7.55
N ARG A 325 21.25 18.22 -8.50
CA ARG A 325 20.97 19.21 -9.56
C ARG A 325 19.87 18.77 -10.52
N ARG A 326 19.63 17.45 -10.62
CA ARG A 326 18.63 16.79 -11.47
C ARG A 326 17.48 16.18 -10.67
N SER A 327 17.40 16.46 -9.36
CA SER A 327 16.46 15.77 -8.48
C SER A 327 15.02 15.94 -8.93
N TYR A 328 14.71 17.06 -9.59
CA TYR A 328 13.39 17.31 -10.14
C TYR A 328 13.06 16.38 -11.31
N GLY A 329 13.92 16.31 -12.34
CA GLY A 329 13.74 15.37 -13.45
C GLY A 329 13.74 13.91 -12.99
N ILE A 330 14.63 13.52 -12.07
CA ILE A 330 14.65 12.16 -11.50
C ILE A 330 13.31 11.85 -10.83
N TYR A 331 12.80 12.77 -10.01
CA TYR A 331 11.52 12.62 -9.33
C TYR A 331 10.33 12.61 -10.29
N LEU A 332 10.37 13.35 -11.40
CA LEU A 332 9.24 13.35 -12.34
C LEU A 332 9.11 12.02 -13.07
N TRP A 333 10.23 11.44 -13.51
CA TRP A 333 10.23 10.31 -14.43
C TRP A 333 10.35 8.95 -13.75
N HIS A 334 10.73 8.87 -12.46
CA HIS A 334 10.94 7.57 -11.81
C HIS A 334 9.67 6.73 -11.77
N LEU A 335 8.55 7.28 -11.27
CA LEU A 335 7.35 6.48 -11.10
C LEU A 335 6.68 6.07 -12.42
N PRO A 336 6.49 6.95 -13.42
CA PRO A 336 5.92 6.53 -14.70
C PRO A 336 6.73 5.41 -15.35
N LEU A 337 8.07 5.48 -15.31
CA LEU A 337 8.92 4.45 -15.88
C LEU A 337 8.92 3.16 -15.07
N LEU A 338 8.85 3.25 -13.74
CA LEU A 338 8.72 2.08 -12.87
C LEU A 338 7.40 1.36 -13.12
N VAL A 339 6.28 2.10 -13.26
CA VAL A 339 4.97 1.52 -13.62
C VAL A 339 4.99 0.95 -15.04
N LEU A 340 5.56 1.67 -16.00
CA LEU A 340 5.63 1.23 -17.41
C LEU A 340 6.39 -0.10 -17.58
N LEU A 341 7.46 -0.27 -16.81
CA LEU A 341 8.34 -1.44 -16.90
C LEU A 341 8.12 -2.41 -15.74
N ALA A 342 7.05 -2.21 -14.95
CA ALA A 342 6.65 -3.09 -13.86
C ALA A 342 6.32 -4.51 -14.36
N GLU A 343 6.13 -4.68 -15.66
CA GLU A 343 5.82 -5.98 -16.27
C GLU A 343 7.02 -6.92 -16.45
N LEU A 344 8.24 -6.38 -16.43
CA LEU A 344 9.42 -7.02 -17.02
C LEU A 344 10.40 -7.68 -16.03
N GLY A 345 9.99 -8.23 -14.90
CA GLY A 345 10.98 -8.79 -13.97
C GLY A 345 11.91 -7.75 -13.31
N THR A 346 12.78 -8.17 -12.40
CA THR A 346 13.85 -7.31 -11.84
C THR A 346 14.61 -6.48 -12.90
N TRP A 347 14.69 -6.97 -14.14
CA TRP A 347 15.16 -6.26 -15.34
C TRP A 347 14.37 -5.00 -15.70
N GLY A 348 13.04 -5.03 -15.55
CA GLY A 348 12.15 -3.88 -15.69
C GLY A 348 12.46 -2.75 -14.70
N ILE A 349 12.65 -3.07 -13.42
CA ILE A 349 13.10 -2.08 -12.42
C ILE A 349 14.46 -1.53 -12.83
N ALA A 350 15.43 -2.38 -13.18
CA ALA A 350 16.76 -1.93 -13.58
C ALA A 350 16.70 -1.00 -14.80
N ALA A 351 15.92 -1.36 -15.81
CA ALA A 351 15.68 -0.55 -16.99
C ALA A 351 14.96 0.77 -16.67
N ALA A 352 13.97 0.74 -15.77
CA ALA A 352 13.27 1.93 -15.30
C ALA A 352 14.20 2.89 -14.55
N LEU A 353 15.09 2.38 -13.70
CA LEU A 353 16.08 3.18 -12.99
C LEU A 353 17.05 3.85 -13.98
N VAL A 354 17.61 3.10 -14.94
CA VAL A 354 18.47 3.65 -15.98
C VAL A 354 17.71 4.67 -16.83
N GLY A 355 16.51 4.32 -17.27
CA GLY A 355 15.59 5.17 -18.03
C GLY A 355 15.27 6.47 -17.29
N THR A 356 15.11 6.41 -15.98
CA THR A 356 14.88 7.58 -15.11
C THR A 356 16.04 8.54 -15.19
N PHE A 357 17.29 8.06 -15.08
CA PHE A 357 18.45 8.93 -15.18
C PHE A 357 18.63 9.51 -16.58
N VAL A 358 18.35 8.73 -17.63
CA VAL A 358 18.41 9.18 -19.03
C VAL A 358 17.34 10.23 -19.30
N ALA A 359 16.08 9.95 -18.93
CA ALA A 359 14.95 10.87 -19.07
C ALA A 359 15.16 12.14 -18.24
N ALA A 360 15.70 12.02 -17.02
CA ALA A 360 16.06 13.16 -16.19
C ALA A 360 17.17 14.01 -16.81
N GLU A 361 18.22 13.40 -17.39
CA GLU A 361 19.27 14.15 -18.10
C GLU A 361 18.70 14.84 -19.35
N ALA A 362 17.90 14.14 -20.15
CA ALA A 362 17.27 14.68 -21.35
C ALA A 362 16.33 15.83 -21.00
N SER A 363 15.42 15.64 -20.05
CA SER A 363 14.54 16.67 -19.51
C SER A 363 15.36 17.86 -18.98
N HIS A 364 16.41 17.59 -18.20
CA HIS A 364 17.25 18.66 -17.67
C HIS A 364 17.93 19.48 -18.77
N ARG A 365 18.46 18.83 -19.81
CA ARG A 365 19.23 19.48 -20.88
C ARG A 365 18.35 20.19 -21.90
N PHE A 366 17.24 19.58 -22.30
CA PHE A 366 16.42 20.02 -23.43
C PHE A 366 15.12 20.73 -23.00
N VAL A 367 14.62 20.48 -21.79
CA VAL A 367 13.39 21.09 -21.28
C VAL A 367 13.71 22.10 -20.18
N GLU A 368 14.33 21.69 -19.07
CA GLU A 368 14.52 22.58 -17.92
C GLU A 368 15.54 23.70 -18.20
N ARG A 369 16.72 23.37 -18.74
CA ARG A 369 17.82 24.34 -18.95
C ARG A 369 17.44 25.52 -19.86
N PRO A 370 16.80 25.31 -21.03
CA PRO A 370 16.46 26.41 -21.95
C PRO A 370 15.51 27.46 -21.34
N PHE A 371 14.64 27.06 -20.40
CA PHE A 371 13.70 27.97 -19.76
C PHE A 371 14.25 28.61 -18.48
N ARG A 372 15.44 28.23 -17.98
CA ARG A 372 16.05 28.83 -16.79
C ARG A 372 16.63 30.21 -17.10
N ALA A 373 16.07 31.22 -16.41
CA ALA A 373 16.37 32.65 -16.58
C ALA A 373 17.83 33.09 -16.31
N ASP A 374 18.69 32.21 -15.81
CA ASP A 374 20.08 32.53 -15.45
C ASP A 374 21.11 31.94 -16.45
N THR A 375 20.67 31.37 -17.60
CA THR A 375 21.57 30.86 -18.64
C THR A 375 21.78 31.88 -19.79
N PRO A 376 22.99 32.02 -20.34
CA PRO A 376 23.22 32.88 -21.52
C PRO A 376 22.42 32.35 -22.72
N GLY A 377 21.48 33.13 -23.25
CA GLY A 377 20.50 32.69 -24.27
C GLY A 377 19.25 31.97 -23.71
N GLY A 378 19.19 31.73 -22.41
CA GLY A 378 18.07 31.10 -21.70
C GLY A 378 16.94 32.07 -21.41
N GLY A 379 16.10 32.25 -22.41
CA GLY A 379 14.96 33.15 -22.39
C GLY A 379 14.30 33.21 -23.75
N VAL A 380 14.06 32.05 -24.37
CA VAL A 380 13.48 31.97 -25.72
C VAL A 380 12.14 32.73 -25.78
N LEU A 381 11.43 32.85 -24.64
CA LEU A 381 10.20 33.62 -24.49
C LEU A 381 10.28 34.67 -23.36
N PRO A 382 9.88 35.94 -23.62
CA PRO A 382 9.68 36.96 -22.60
C PRO A 382 8.73 36.51 -21.48
N ASP A 383 8.91 37.02 -20.26
CA ASP A 383 8.05 36.69 -19.08
C ASP A 383 6.55 36.82 -19.39
N ARG A 384 6.20 37.81 -20.22
CA ARG A 384 4.82 38.10 -20.65
C ARG A 384 4.19 37.04 -21.58
N LEU A 385 4.99 36.22 -22.25
CA LEU A 385 4.53 35.16 -23.15
C LEU A 385 4.69 33.77 -22.54
N PHE A 386 5.70 33.58 -21.68
CA PHE A 386 5.98 32.28 -21.05
C PHE A 386 4.86 31.81 -20.12
N VAL A 387 4.43 32.66 -19.17
CA VAL A 387 3.42 32.26 -18.18
C VAL A 387 2.07 31.94 -18.84
N PRO A 388 1.52 32.78 -19.75
CA PRO A 388 0.29 32.42 -20.46
C PRO A 388 0.43 31.17 -21.33
N GLY A 389 1.59 30.96 -21.96
CA GLY A 389 1.85 29.78 -22.78
C GLY A 389 1.86 28.48 -21.95
N VAL A 390 2.51 28.49 -20.78
CA VAL A 390 2.47 27.36 -19.85
C VAL A 390 1.05 27.12 -19.35
N VAL A 391 0.32 28.17 -18.95
CA VAL A 391 -1.07 28.05 -18.51
C VAL A 391 -1.95 27.48 -19.62
N ALA A 392 -1.78 27.93 -20.86
CA ALA A 392 -2.52 27.39 -22.01
C ALA A 392 -2.19 25.92 -22.27
N VAL A 393 -0.92 25.50 -22.15
CA VAL A 393 -0.52 24.09 -22.25
C VAL A 393 -1.12 23.27 -21.11
N CYS A 394 -1.07 23.77 -19.88
CA CYS A 394 -1.70 23.15 -18.72
C CYS A 394 -3.22 22.97 -18.92
N ILE A 395 -3.90 24.00 -19.41
CA ILE A 395 -5.33 23.94 -19.72
C ILE A 395 -5.58 22.95 -20.86
N ALA A 396 -4.78 22.98 -21.94
CA ALA A 396 -4.91 22.05 -23.05
C ALA A 396 -4.70 20.60 -22.59
N VAL A 397 -3.71 20.34 -21.74
CA VAL A 397 -3.46 19.02 -21.13
C VAL A 397 -4.63 18.60 -20.24
N ALA A 398 -5.19 19.51 -19.44
CA ALA A 398 -6.36 19.21 -18.62
C ALA A 398 -7.64 18.96 -19.45
N LEU A 399 -7.82 19.69 -20.55
CA LEU A 399 -8.92 19.48 -21.50
C LEU A 399 -8.77 18.17 -22.28
N VAL A 400 -7.54 17.83 -22.69
CA VAL A 400 -7.22 16.53 -23.31
C VAL A 400 -7.49 15.43 -22.31
N ALA A 401 -7.01 15.54 -21.07
CA ALA A 401 -7.30 14.59 -20.01
C ALA A 401 -8.81 14.41 -19.84
N TRP A 402 -9.58 15.50 -19.74
CA TRP A 402 -11.04 15.43 -19.65
C TRP A 402 -11.73 14.80 -20.87
N ALA A 403 -11.14 14.92 -22.06
CA ALA A 403 -11.68 14.38 -23.31
C ALA A 403 -11.21 12.95 -23.62
N VAL A 404 -10.14 12.45 -22.99
CA VAL A 404 -9.75 11.05 -23.07
C VAL A 404 -10.81 10.26 -22.30
N PRO A 405 -11.57 9.36 -22.95
CA PRO A 405 -12.52 8.51 -22.25
C PRO A 405 -11.79 7.79 -21.12
N GLU A 406 -12.27 7.92 -19.88
CA GLU A 406 -11.76 7.05 -18.83
C GLU A 406 -12.01 5.61 -19.30
N PRO A 407 -11.01 4.70 -19.19
CA PRO A 407 -11.31 3.28 -19.32
C PRO A 407 -12.48 3.00 -18.36
N GLU A 408 -13.54 2.34 -18.85
CA GLU A 408 -14.76 2.12 -18.08
C GLU A 408 -14.39 1.66 -16.68
N ARG A 409 -14.85 2.42 -15.67
CA ARG A 409 -14.69 2.00 -14.28
C ARG A 409 -15.46 0.68 -14.17
N PRO A 410 -14.79 -0.44 -13.88
CA PRO A 410 -15.50 -1.69 -13.73
C PRO A 410 -16.50 -1.54 -12.57
N ALA A 411 -17.68 -2.14 -12.69
CA ALA A 411 -18.83 -1.89 -11.79
C ALA A 411 -18.48 -2.01 -10.29
N TRP A 412 -17.53 -2.88 -9.94
CA TRP A 412 -17.03 -3.07 -8.57
C TRP A 412 -16.32 -1.84 -7.97
N ALA A 413 -15.72 -0.97 -8.80
CA ALA A 413 -15.05 0.26 -8.36
C ALA A 413 -16.02 1.40 -8.04
N LEU A 414 -17.28 1.30 -8.50
CA LEU A 414 -18.35 2.25 -8.18
C LEU A 414 -19.04 1.89 -6.84
N GLU A 415 -18.98 0.63 -6.42
CA GLU A 415 -19.56 0.14 -5.17
C GLU A 415 -18.70 0.49 -3.94
N ALA A 416 -17.38 0.60 -4.11
CA ALA A 416 -16.45 0.95 -3.03
C ALA A 416 -16.51 2.41 -2.56
N ASP A 417 -16.99 3.34 -3.41
CA ASP A 417 -17.09 4.79 -3.10
C ASP A 417 -18.53 5.20 -2.65
N GLY A 418 -19.48 4.25 -2.65
CA GLY A 418 -20.93 4.52 -2.60
C GLY A 418 -21.70 3.95 -1.40
N SER A 419 -21.04 3.60 -0.29
CA SER A 419 -21.68 2.88 0.83
C SER A 419 -22.76 3.65 1.61
N ASP A 420 -23.25 4.80 1.13
CA ASP A 420 -24.29 5.57 1.83
C ASP A 420 -25.60 5.80 1.07
N GLN A 421 -25.72 5.52 -0.23
CA GLN A 421 -27.02 5.71 -0.93
C GLN A 421 -27.20 4.85 -2.17
N VAL A 422 -27.86 3.68 -2.05
CA VAL A 422 -28.94 3.24 -2.96
C VAL A 422 -29.81 2.21 -2.23
N ALA A 423 -31.11 2.48 -2.14
CA ALA A 423 -32.12 1.49 -1.79
C ALA A 423 -32.93 1.10 -3.04
N ALA A 424 -33.15 -0.21 -3.19
CA ALA A 424 -34.23 -0.94 -3.90
C ALA A 424 -34.37 -0.86 -5.44
N GLU A 425 -34.31 -2.04 -6.11
CA GLU A 425 -35.48 -2.74 -6.71
C GLU A 425 -35.08 -4.16 -7.23
N ALA A 426 -35.94 -5.17 -7.05
CA ALA A 426 -35.71 -6.55 -7.50
C ALA A 426 -36.44 -6.85 -8.83
N PRO A 427 -35.84 -7.59 -9.79
CA PRO A 427 -36.50 -7.96 -11.05
C PRO A 427 -37.36 -9.26 -10.94
N PRO A 428 -38.35 -9.47 -11.81
CA PRO A 428 -39.28 -10.60 -11.74
C PRO A 428 -38.73 -11.87 -12.42
N ALA A 429 -39.15 -13.04 -11.95
CA ALA A 429 -38.72 -14.36 -12.44
C ALA A 429 -39.29 -14.72 -13.83
N PRO A 430 -38.51 -15.38 -14.72
CA PRO A 430 -39.00 -15.96 -15.97
C PRO A 430 -39.17 -17.51 -15.94
N PRO A 431 -39.85 -18.11 -16.94
CA PRO A 431 -40.43 -19.45 -16.88
C PRO A 431 -39.65 -20.57 -17.61
N THR A 432 -40.01 -21.81 -17.27
CA THR A 432 -39.43 -23.14 -17.55
C THR A 432 -39.78 -23.75 -18.93
N THR A 433 -38.77 -24.26 -19.70
CA THR A 433 -38.71 -25.53 -20.52
C THR A 433 -37.59 -25.56 -21.61
N LEU A 434 -36.98 -26.74 -21.91
CA LEU A 434 -35.77 -27.03 -22.75
C LEU A 434 -36.02 -27.84 -24.08
N PRO A 435 -35.08 -27.87 -25.09
CA PRO A 435 -35.13 -28.65 -26.36
C PRO A 435 -34.22 -29.94 -26.42
N PRO A 436 -34.20 -30.75 -27.52
CA PRO A 436 -34.11 -32.23 -27.42
C PRO A 436 -32.90 -33.05 -28.01
N GLU A 437 -31.71 -32.52 -28.36
CA GLU A 437 -30.58 -33.34 -28.91
C GLU A 437 -29.17 -33.04 -28.28
N PRO A 438 -28.24 -34.03 -28.22
CA PRO A 438 -26.90 -33.91 -27.58
C PRO A 438 -25.85 -33.15 -28.43
N LEU A 439 -24.85 -32.55 -27.79
CA LEU A 439 -23.83 -31.64 -28.35
C LEU A 439 -22.48 -32.30 -28.69
N ASP A 440 -21.84 -31.98 -29.82
CA ASP A 440 -20.52 -32.50 -30.21
C ASP A 440 -19.35 -31.68 -29.59
N VAL A 441 -18.56 -32.28 -28.70
CA VAL A 441 -17.51 -31.60 -27.89
C VAL A 441 -16.10 -32.16 -28.17
N PHE A 442 -15.13 -31.29 -28.44
CA PHE A 442 -13.72 -31.65 -28.63
C PHE A 442 -12.84 -31.16 -27.46
N VAL A 443 -12.26 -32.07 -26.68
CA VAL A 443 -11.43 -31.78 -25.50
C VAL A 443 -9.96 -31.93 -25.83
N TRP A 444 -9.14 -30.91 -25.57
CA TRP A 444 -7.72 -30.91 -25.89
C TRP A 444 -6.87 -30.32 -24.74
N GLY A 445 -5.70 -30.90 -24.44
CA GLY A 445 -4.81 -30.33 -23.42
C GLY A 445 -3.79 -31.30 -22.80
N ASP A 446 -3.32 -31.04 -21.58
CA ASP A 446 -2.24 -31.82 -20.93
C ASP A 446 -2.77 -33.06 -20.18
N VAL A 447 -2.29 -33.37 -18.98
CA VAL A 447 -2.86 -34.44 -18.15
C VAL A 447 -4.32 -34.12 -17.78
N ALA A 448 -4.69 -32.84 -17.64
CA ALA A 448 -6.06 -32.44 -17.32
C ALA A 448 -7.07 -32.89 -18.37
N ALA A 449 -6.73 -32.79 -19.67
CA ALA A 449 -7.61 -33.24 -20.75
C ALA A 449 -7.91 -34.75 -20.68
N SER A 450 -6.97 -35.55 -20.16
CA SER A 450 -7.17 -36.99 -19.96
C SER A 450 -8.10 -37.35 -18.80
N VAL A 451 -8.41 -36.38 -17.93
CA VAL A 451 -9.38 -36.51 -16.82
C VAL A 451 -10.74 -35.96 -17.26
N VAL A 452 -10.73 -34.75 -17.82
CA VAL A 452 -11.91 -34.00 -18.26
C VAL A 452 -12.67 -34.70 -19.39
N GLY A 453 -11.94 -35.20 -20.39
CA GLY A 453 -12.56 -35.79 -21.56
C GLY A 453 -13.43 -37.01 -21.26
N PRO A 454 -12.94 -38.00 -20.49
CA PRO A 454 -13.74 -39.12 -20.03
C PRO A 454 -14.94 -38.70 -19.18
N GLU A 455 -14.79 -37.70 -18.31
CA GLU A 455 -15.84 -37.25 -17.38
C GLU A 455 -16.99 -36.54 -18.11
N LEU A 456 -16.69 -35.78 -19.16
CA LEU A 456 -17.72 -35.23 -20.06
C LEU A 456 -18.39 -36.30 -20.93
N ALA A 457 -17.69 -37.39 -21.25
CA ALA A 457 -18.22 -38.49 -22.05
C ALA A 457 -19.14 -39.43 -21.26
N GLU A 458 -19.17 -39.33 -19.92
CA GLU A 458 -20.09 -40.06 -19.05
C GLU A 458 -21.51 -39.45 -19.02
N ASP A 459 -21.67 -38.26 -19.63
CA ASP A 459 -22.93 -37.55 -19.73
C ASP A 459 -23.51 -37.66 -21.15
N ASP A 460 -24.66 -38.34 -21.26
CA ASP A 460 -25.39 -38.63 -22.52
C ASP A 460 -25.81 -37.37 -23.30
N ARG A 461 -25.62 -36.17 -22.73
CA ARG A 461 -25.89 -34.86 -23.34
C ARG A 461 -24.75 -34.40 -24.28
N PHE A 462 -23.60 -35.07 -24.26
CA PHE A 462 -22.41 -34.71 -25.05
C PHE A 462 -21.83 -35.91 -25.82
N GLU A 463 -21.44 -35.70 -27.08
CA GLU A 463 -20.55 -36.62 -27.83
C GLU A 463 -19.13 -36.07 -27.78
N VAL A 464 -18.24 -36.72 -27.03
CA VAL A 464 -16.92 -36.15 -26.66
C VAL A 464 -15.76 -36.83 -27.38
N THR A 465 -14.87 -36.04 -27.98
CA THR A 465 -13.59 -36.47 -28.56
C THR A 465 -12.42 -35.83 -27.81
N THR A 466 -11.49 -36.63 -27.28
CA THR A 466 -10.44 -36.15 -26.37
C THR A 466 -9.02 -36.39 -26.91
N GLU A 467 -8.16 -35.39 -26.80
CA GLU A 467 -6.74 -35.46 -27.19
C GLU A 467 -5.82 -34.88 -26.10
N ALA A 468 -5.07 -35.74 -25.41
CA ALA A 468 -4.21 -35.39 -24.28
C ALA A 468 -2.70 -35.51 -24.63
N HIS A 469 -1.93 -34.46 -24.34
CA HIS A 469 -0.52 -34.30 -24.69
C HIS A 469 0.37 -34.20 -23.44
N LEU A 470 0.84 -35.34 -22.95
CA LEU A 470 1.63 -35.46 -21.71
C LEU A 470 2.99 -34.74 -21.74
N GLU A 471 3.54 -34.47 -22.93
CA GLU A 471 4.82 -33.75 -23.09
C GLU A 471 4.76 -32.29 -22.58
N CYS A 472 3.57 -31.72 -22.43
CA CYS A 472 3.36 -30.38 -21.87
C CYS A 472 3.79 -30.26 -20.40
N VAL A 473 3.65 -31.33 -19.60
CA VAL A 473 3.96 -31.32 -18.16
C VAL A 473 5.47 -31.43 -17.89
N GLU A 474 6.20 -32.22 -18.69
CA GLU A 474 7.64 -32.40 -18.48
C GLU A 474 8.48 -31.17 -18.86
N ARG A 475 8.01 -30.34 -19.79
CA ARG A 475 8.75 -29.18 -20.29
C ARG A 475 8.39 -27.85 -19.62
N ALA A 476 7.40 -27.84 -18.72
CA ALA A 476 6.89 -26.65 -18.04
C ALA A 476 6.37 -25.54 -18.98
N SER A 477 6.12 -25.83 -20.27
CA SER A 477 5.35 -24.98 -21.19
C SER A 477 4.85 -25.78 -22.42
N CYS A 478 3.65 -25.45 -22.91
CA CYS A 478 3.08 -26.00 -24.16
C CYS A 478 3.47 -25.20 -25.43
N GLU A 479 4.48 -24.31 -25.38
CA GLU A 479 4.86 -23.41 -26.49
C GLU A 479 5.38 -24.14 -27.75
N ALA A 480 5.69 -25.44 -27.68
CA ALA A 480 6.28 -26.22 -28.78
C ALA A 480 5.31 -27.23 -29.42
N VAL A 481 4.04 -27.27 -29.02
CA VAL A 481 3.02 -28.17 -29.58
C VAL A 481 2.17 -27.41 -30.60
N ASP A 482 1.94 -27.99 -31.78
CA ASP A 482 1.13 -27.36 -32.82
C ASP A 482 -0.32 -27.16 -32.32
N PRO A 483 -0.99 -26.04 -32.70
CA PRO A 483 -2.35 -25.74 -32.27
C PRO A 483 -3.34 -26.85 -32.68
N PRO A 484 -4.35 -27.15 -31.84
CA PRO A 484 -5.32 -28.20 -32.12
C PRO A 484 -6.14 -27.91 -33.39
N VAL A 485 -6.39 -28.95 -34.18
CA VAL A 485 -7.32 -28.90 -35.32
C VAL A 485 -8.54 -29.75 -34.97
N PRO A 486 -9.69 -29.13 -34.63
CA PRO A 486 -10.87 -29.89 -34.22
C PRO A 486 -11.46 -30.71 -35.38
N PRO A 487 -12.09 -31.87 -35.09
CA PRO A 487 -12.81 -32.65 -36.09
C PRO A 487 -13.92 -31.83 -36.79
N PRO A 488 -14.25 -32.11 -38.05
CA PRO A 488 -15.34 -31.42 -38.73
C PRO A 488 -16.69 -31.72 -38.07
N GLY A 489 -17.43 -30.68 -37.67
CA GLY A 489 -18.74 -30.82 -37.01
C GLY A 489 -18.72 -30.53 -35.51
N THR A 490 -17.56 -30.22 -34.91
CA THR A 490 -17.48 -29.84 -33.49
C THR A 490 -18.28 -28.58 -33.18
N ASP A 491 -19.18 -28.69 -32.20
CA ASP A 491 -20.01 -27.58 -31.69
C ASP A 491 -19.31 -26.78 -30.58
N LEU A 492 -18.42 -27.42 -29.81
CA LEU A 492 -17.67 -26.80 -28.70
C LEU A 492 -16.26 -27.38 -28.56
N VAL A 493 -15.25 -26.52 -28.39
CA VAL A 493 -13.87 -26.92 -28.08
C VAL A 493 -13.56 -26.63 -26.61
N VAL A 494 -13.08 -27.62 -25.86
CA VAL A 494 -12.67 -27.49 -24.45
C VAL A 494 -11.15 -27.64 -24.35
N ILE A 495 -10.47 -26.63 -23.79
CA ILE A 495 -9.01 -26.63 -23.59
C ILE A 495 -8.72 -26.83 -22.09
N ALA A 496 -8.17 -27.98 -21.71
CA ALA A 496 -7.95 -28.38 -20.31
C ALA A 496 -6.46 -28.52 -19.97
N ILE A 497 -5.91 -27.64 -19.11
CA ILE A 497 -4.47 -27.61 -18.78
C ILE A 497 -4.26 -27.54 -17.25
N THR A 498 -3.49 -28.46 -16.68
CA THR A 498 -3.20 -28.57 -15.23
C THR A 498 -2.00 -27.77 -14.74
N ASP A 499 -0.97 -27.51 -15.56
CA ASP A 499 0.31 -27.06 -15.02
C ASP A 499 0.41 -25.53 -14.77
N ILE A 500 0.23 -25.16 -13.51
CA ILE A 500 0.43 -23.81 -12.96
C ILE A 500 1.70 -23.71 -12.10
N LYS A 501 2.69 -24.58 -12.33
CA LYS A 501 4.08 -24.23 -12.00
C LYS A 501 4.65 -23.09 -12.85
N ALA A 502 3.86 -22.55 -13.77
CA ALA A 502 4.09 -21.23 -14.35
C ALA A 502 4.37 -20.15 -13.28
N PHE A 503 4.00 -20.38 -12.01
CA PHE A 503 4.15 -19.49 -10.86
C PHE A 503 5.20 -19.90 -9.80
N ASP A 504 6.12 -20.83 -10.09
CA ASP A 504 7.25 -21.22 -9.20
C ASP A 504 8.59 -20.75 -9.84
N PRO A 505 9.40 -19.86 -9.21
CA PRO A 505 9.90 -19.88 -7.83
C PRO A 505 9.11 -18.98 -6.85
N PRO A 506 9.45 -18.93 -5.54
CA PRO A 506 8.76 -18.08 -4.56
C PRO A 506 8.72 -16.65 -5.07
N ILE A 507 7.50 -16.08 -5.12
CA ILE A 507 7.25 -14.71 -5.53
C ILE A 507 8.05 -13.80 -4.60
N THR A 508 9.21 -13.36 -5.07
CA THR A 508 10.12 -12.50 -4.32
C THR A 508 10.02 -11.05 -4.78
N ASN A 509 9.32 -10.77 -5.89
CA ASN A 509 8.93 -9.43 -6.34
C ASN A 509 7.83 -9.45 -7.43
N VAL A 510 7.20 -8.29 -7.67
CA VAL A 510 6.07 -8.01 -8.59
C VAL A 510 6.32 -8.39 -10.07
N LEU A 511 7.56 -8.59 -10.42
CA LEU A 511 8.05 -8.46 -11.76
C LEU A 511 8.14 -9.86 -12.41
N ASP A 512 8.24 -10.90 -11.58
CA ASP A 512 8.01 -12.30 -11.97
C ASP A 512 6.54 -12.56 -12.31
N ILE A 513 5.62 -11.87 -11.64
CA ILE A 513 4.16 -12.00 -11.84
C ILE A 513 3.76 -11.57 -13.26
N MET A 514 4.30 -10.46 -13.73
CA MET A 514 3.85 -9.87 -14.98
C MET A 514 4.48 -10.50 -16.24
N GLY A 515 5.70 -11.03 -16.13
CA GLY A 515 6.30 -11.82 -17.22
C GLY A 515 5.54 -13.12 -17.50
N GLN A 516 4.89 -13.68 -16.48
CA GLN A 516 4.07 -14.89 -16.61
C GLN A 516 2.74 -14.60 -17.34
N ILE A 517 2.12 -13.45 -17.05
CA ILE A 517 0.85 -13.02 -17.69
C ILE A 517 1.01 -12.78 -19.20
N ALA A 518 2.12 -12.17 -19.64
CA ALA A 518 2.34 -11.87 -21.06
C ALA A 518 2.56 -13.11 -21.94
N ARG A 519 3.11 -14.21 -21.38
CA ARG A 519 3.37 -15.47 -22.11
C ARG A 519 2.09 -16.24 -22.40
N THR A 520 1.17 -16.29 -21.43
CA THR A 520 -0.12 -16.98 -21.57
C THR A 520 -0.98 -16.38 -22.69
N ARG A 521 -0.92 -15.06 -22.89
CA ARG A 521 -1.72 -14.37 -23.91
C ARG A 521 -1.28 -14.64 -25.35
N ALA A 522 0.03 -14.71 -25.61
CA ALA A 522 0.56 -14.93 -26.96
C ALA A 522 0.25 -16.33 -27.50
N THR A 523 0.24 -17.33 -26.63
CA THR A 523 -0.13 -18.72 -26.96
C THR A 523 -1.61 -18.83 -27.33
N TYR A 524 -2.49 -18.14 -26.59
CA TYR A 524 -3.92 -18.12 -26.86
C TYR A 524 -4.28 -17.49 -28.22
N ASP A 525 -3.68 -16.33 -28.54
CA ASP A 525 -3.94 -15.62 -29.81
C ASP A 525 -3.53 -16.45 -31.04
N ALA A 526 -2.54 -17.34 -30.90
CA ALA A 526 -2.12 -18.25 -31.97
C ALA A 526 -3.10 -19.42 -32.19
N TRP A 527 -3.75 -19.88 -31.12
CA TRP A 527 -4.70 -21.01 -31.16
C TRP A 527 -6.07 -20.60 -31.73
N SER A 528 -6.59 -19.43 -31.33
CA SER A 528 -7.88 -18.93 -31.85
C SER A 528 -7.86 -18.69 -33.37
N ALA A 529 -6.73 -18.24 -33.91
CA ALA A 529 -6.53 -18.07 -35.34
C ALA A 529 -6.55 -19.39 -36.15
N THR A 530 -6.35 -20.53 -35.47
CA THR A 530 -6.31 -21.87 -36.09
C THR A 530 -7.67 -22.59 -36.01
N ILE A 531 -8.42 -22.39 -34.92
CA ILE A 531 -9.69 -23.08 -34.62
C ILE A 531 -10.90 -22.44 -35.36
N GLY A 532 -10.84 -21.16 -35.71
CA GLY A 532 -11.91 -20.47 -36.45
C GLY A 532 -13.05 -19.96 -35.58
N ASP A 533 -14.30 -20.05 -36.05
CA ASP A 533 -15.49 -19.42 -35.42
C ASP A 533 -16.18 -20.29 -34.35
N VAL A 534 -15.63 -21.47 -34.04
CA VAL A 534 -16.17 -22.45 -33.07
C VAL A 534 -15.94 -21.96 -31.63
N PRO A 535 -16.96 -22.02 -30.75
CA PRO A 535 -16.83 -21.61 -29.34
C PRO A 535 -15.74 -22.35 -28.58
N ILE A 536 -15.03 -21.65 -27.69
CA ILE A 536 -13.90 -22.20 -26.91
C ILE A 536 -14.17 -22.07 -25.40
N ALA A 537 -14.19 -23.20 -24.69
CA ALA A 537 -14.20 -23.27 -23.25
C ALA A 537 -12.79 -23.56 -22.71
N LEU A 538 -12.30 -22.76 -21.77
CA LEU A 538 -10.99 -22.95 -21.13
C LEU A 538 -11.19 -23.50 -19.72
N ALA A 539 -10.40 -24.50 -19.34
CA ALA A 539 -10.72 -25.32 -18.18
C ALA A 539 -9.49 -25.49 -17.27
N MET A 540 -9.58 -24.92 -16.06
CA MET A 540 -8.43 -24.71 -15.15
C MET A 540 -8.78 -25.01 -13.68
N PRO A 541 -7.78 -25.32 -12.81
CA PRO A 541 -8.00 -25.50 -11.37
C PRO A 541 -8.54 -24.25 -10.64
N PRO A 542 -9.33 -24.36 -9.56
CA PRO A 542 -9.89 -23.21 -8.85
C PRO A 542 -8.83 -22.24 -8.27
N GLU A 543 -7.63 -22.71 -7.91
CA GLU A 543 -6.55 -21.84 -7.43
C GLU A 543 -5.96 -20.97 -8.55
N ALA A 544 -5.92 -21.52 -9.77
CA ALA A 544 -5.56 -20.79 -10.98
C ALA A 544 -6.49 -19.62 -11.23
N ARG A 545 -7.80 -19.88 -11.08
CA ARG A 545 -8.88 -18.93 -11.34
C ARG A 545 -8.78 -17.72 -10.43
N ARG A 546 -8.44 -17.90 -9.15
CA ARG A 546 -8.19 -16.78 -8.22
C ARG A 546 -6.97 -15.96 -8.60
N GLY A 547 -5.89 -16.59 -9.10
CA GLY A 547 -4.73 -15.88 -9.65
C GLY A 547 -5.04 -15.10 -10.92
N VAL A 548 -5.96 -15.63 -11.73
CA VAL A 548 -6.45 -15.02 -12.99
C VAL A 548 -7.50 -13.92 -12.74
N ASP A 549 -8.33 -14.06 -11.70
CA ASP A 549 -9.34 -13.07 -11.28
C ASP A 549 -8.69 -11.87 -10.56
N SER A 550 -7.55 -12.09 -9.90
CA SER A 550 -6.74 -11.05 -9.27
C SER A 550 -5.70 -10.42 -10.22
N ALA A 551 -5.34 -11.09 -11.31
CA ALA A 551 -4.56 -10.53 -12.41
C ALA A 551 -5.50 -9.96 -13.48
N LEU A 552 -5.88 -8.67 -13.36
CA LEU A 552 -6.73 -7.97 -14.32
C LEU A 552 -6.22 -8.14 -15.76
N HIS A 553 -6.85 -9.03 -16.55
CA HIS A 553 -7.18 -8.92 -17.98
C HIS A 553 -7.97 -10.13 -18.56
N PHE A 554 -8.44 -11.08 -17.73
CA PHE A 554 -9.24 -12.23 -18.21
C PHE A 554 -10.76 -12.02 -18.21
N ARG A 555 -11.31 -10.93 -17.65
CA ARG A 555 -12.78 -10.68 -17.70
C ARG A 555 -13.34 -10.31 -19.08
N GLN A 556 -12.51 -10.01 -20.08
CA GLN A 556 -12.97 -9.90 -21.47
C GLN A 556 -13.41 -11.25 -22.06
N PHE A 557 -13.06 -12.38 -21.41
CA PHE A 557 -13.53 -13.71 -21.79
C PHE A 557 -14.96 -14.02 -21.36
N THR A 558 -15.56 -13.25 -20.43
CA THR A 558 -16.87 -13.61 -19.85
C THR A 558 -17.98 -12.62 -20.13
N ALA A 559 -17.66 -11.41 -20.62
CA ALA A 559 -18.65 -10.34 -20.71
C ALA A 559 -18.95 -9.82 -22.13
N GLU A 560 -18.04 -9.92 -23.10
CA GLU A 560 -18.22 -9.24 -24.41
C GLU A 560 -18.16 -10.15 -25.66
N ASP A 561 -17.71 -11.40 -25.54
CA ASP A 561 -17.79 -12.37 -26.64
C ASP A 561 -18.53 -13.64 -26.15
N PRO A 562 -19.81 -13.84 -26.53
CA PRO A 562 -20.61 -14.98 -26.07
C PRO A 562 -20.06 -16.34 -26.55
N LYS A 563 -18.96 -16.35 -27.29
CA LYS A 563 -18.29 -17.55 -27.82
C LYS A 563 -17.21 -18.15 -26.91
N ASN A 564 -16.83 -17.50 -25.81
CA ASN A 564 -15.74 -18.00 -24.95
C ASN A 564 -16.19 -18.15 -23.49
N LEU A 565 -15.87 -19.29 -22.86
CA LEU A 565 -16.26 -19.60 -21.48
C LEU A 565 -15.02 -20.03 -20.68
N VAL A 566 -14.79 -19.49 -19.48
CA VAL A 566 -13.69 -19.94 -18.59
C VAL A 566 -14.30 -20.72 -17.43
N LEU A 567 -14.11 -22.04 -17.44
CA LEU A 567 -14.55 -22.97 -16.42
C LEU A 567 -13.41 -23.16 -15.40
N GLY A 568 -13.72 -22.92 -14.13
CA GLY A 568 -12.78 -23.22 -13.03
C GLY A 568 -13.52 -23.87 -11.88
N ALA A 569 -13.94 -25.11 -12.12
CA ALA A 569 -14.71 -25.97 -11.23
C ALA A 569 -13.97 -27.31 -11.03
N GLU A 570 -14.33 -28.10 -10.02
CA GLU A 570 -13.85 -29.49 -9.85
C GLU A 570 -14.35 -30.36 -11.02
N PRO A 571 -13.61 -31.35 -11.56
CA PRO A 571 -14.02 -32.13 -12.74
C PRO A 571 -15.47 -32.67 -12.70
N ALA A 572 -15.95 -33.03 -11.50
CA ALA A 572 -17.29 -33.53 -11.25
C ALA A 572 -18.41 -32.46 -11.40
N GLU A 573 -18.05 -31.18 -11.40
CA GLU A 573 -18.95 -30.03 -11.56
C GLU A 573 -19.00 -29.51 -13.02
N TRP A 574 -18.23 -30.10 -13.94
CA TRP A 574 -18.11 -29.62 -15.32
C TRP A 574 -19.33 -29.93 -16.19
N PRO A 575 -19.95 -31.13 -16.10
CA PRO A 575 -21.16 -31.42 -16.86
C PRO A 575 -22.29 -30.46 -16.49
N ASP A 576 -22.43 -30.12 -15.21
CA ASP A 576 -23.46 -29.21 -14.71
C ASP A 576 -23.13 -27.74 -14.99
N ALA A 577 -21.88 -27.27 -14.87
CA ALA A 577 -21.50 -25.90 -15.23
C ALA A 577 -21.62 -25.60 -16.74
N LEU A 578 -21.34 -26.60 -17.60
CA LEU A 578 -21.58 -26.51 -19.05
C LEU A 578 -23.09 -26.49 -19.36
N TYR A 579 -23.88 -27.26 -18.61
CA TYR A 579 -25.33 -27.36 -18.78
C TYR A 579 -26.13 -26.20 -18.15
N GLU A 580 -25.64 -25.61 -17.06
CA GLU A 580 -26.18 -24.42 -16.38
C GLU A 580 -26.12 -23.17 -17.27
N SER A 581 -25.15 -23.12 -18.20
CA SER A 581 -25.15 -22.11 -19.27
C SER A 581 -26.34 -22.25 -20.24
N TYR A 582 -27.06 -23.38 -20.17
CA TYR A 582 -28.12 -23.75 -21.09
C TYR A 582 -29.51 -23.99 -20.44
N GLY A 583 -29.67 -24.18 -19.12
CA GLY A 583 -31.00 -24.15 -18.46
C GLY A 583 -31.12 -24.60 -16.98
N GLU A 584 -31.90 -23.85 -16.18
CA GLU A 584 -32.05 -23.95 -14.70
C GLU A 584 -32.89 -25.12 -14.08
N SER A 585 -32.50 -25.49 -12.84
CA SER A 585 -33.18 -26.10 -11.66
C SER A 585 -33.44 -27.62 -11.56
N VAL A 586 -33.29 -28.37 -10.45
CA VAL A 586 -32.78 -28.32 -9.03
C VAL A 586 -32.74 -29.83 -8.56
N GLU A 587 -31.81 -30.39 -7.77
CA GLU A 587 -31.65 -30.42 -6.27
C GLU A 587 -30.43 -31.31 -5.88
N ALA A 588 -29.67 -31.15 -4.78
CA ALA A 588 -29.91 -30.51 -3.48
C ALA A 588 -28.75 -29.61 -3.00
N ALA A 589 -29.07 -28.58 -2.21
CA ALA A 589 -28.10 -27.56 -1.79
C ALA A 589 -27.17 -28.06 -0.65
N PRO A 590 -25.87 -27.73 -0.70
CA PRO A 590 -24.90 -28.06 0.36
C PRO A 590 -25.18 -27.34 1.68
N ARG A 591 -24.86 -27.98 2.81
CA ARG A 591 -25.06 -27.39 4.16
C ARG A 591 -24.21 -26.14 4.32
N LYS A 592 -24.80 -25.09 4.88
CA LYS A 592 -24.09 -23.84 5.18
C LYS A 592 -23.35 -23.92 6.52
N VAL A 593 -22.02 -23.91 6.49
CA VAL A 593 -21.12 -23.88 7.66
C VAL A 593 -20.39 -22.53 7.84
N LEU A 594 -20.60 -21.86 8.97
CA LEU A 594 -19.96 -20.58 9.30
C LEU A 594 -18.76 -20.83 10.23
N VAL A 595 -17.56 -20.41 9.82
CA VAL A 595 -16.37 -20.44 10.68
C VAL A 595 -16.19 -19.06 11.34
N VAL A 596 -16.08 -19.03 12.66
CA VAL A 596 -15.85 -17.80 13.44
C VAL A 596 -14.69 -17.98 14.41
N GLY A 597 -14.02 -16.88 14.75
CA GLY A 597 -12.92 -16.88 15.71
C GLY A 597 -11.83 -15.87 15.34
N ASP A 598 -10.58 -16.20 15.61
CA ASP A 598 -9.43 -15.31 15.44
C ASP A 598 -8.53 -15.69 14.25
N SER A 599 -7.24 -15.33 14.30
CA SER A 599 -6.29 -15.72 13.26
C SER A 599 -6.09 -17.23 13.12
N VAL A 600 -6.39 -18.01 14.16
CA VAL A 600 -6.29 -19.48 14.12
C VAL A 600 -7.53 -20.06 13.44
N ALA A 601 -8.71 -19.50 13.69
CA ALA A 601 -9.93 -19.80 12.93
C ALA A 601 -9.75 -19.53 11.43
N PHE A 602 -9.12 -18.40 11.07
CA PHE A 602 -8.75 -18.07 9.70
C PHE A 602 -7.86 -19.16 9.09
N SER A 603 -6.81 -19.57 9.81
CA SER A 603 -5.89 -20.61 9.31
C SER A 603 -6.58 -21.97 9.11
N LEU A 604 -7.58 -22.31 9.92
CA LEU A 604 -8.42 -23.49 9.69
C LEU A 604 -9.28 -23.31 8.43
N ALA A 605 -9.95 -22.17 8.29
CA ALA A 605 -10.87 -21.89 7.19
C ALA A 605 -10.23 -21.91 5.79
N THR A 606 -8.90 -21.78 5.70
CA THR A 606 -8.16 -21.89 4.42
C THR A 606 -8.37 -23.22 3.71
N GLU A 607 -8.44 -24.32 4.46
CA GLU A 607 -8.57 -25.69 3.95
C GLU A 607 -9.80 -26.43 4.51
N PHE A 608 -10.63 -25.78 5.33
CA PHE A 608 -11.81 -26.39 5.94
C PHE A 608 -12.93 -26.58 4.94
N ARG A 609 -13.01 -27.74 4.29
CA ARG A 609 -14.03 -28.06 3.28
C ARG A 609 -14.58 -29.47 3.47
N PRO A 610 -15.43 -29.72 4.48
CA PRO A 610 -16.15 -30.99 4.60
C PRO A 610 -17.05 -31.22 3.38
N ASP A 611 -17.12 -32.46 2.90
CA ASP A 611 -17.93 -32.81 1.73
C ASP A 611 -19.39 -32.42 1.92
N GLY A 612 -20.02 -31.89 0.87
CA GLY A 612 -21.43 -31.46 0.91
C GLY A 612 -21.70 -30.19 1.71
N THR A 613 -20.68 -29.36 1.95
CA THR A 613 -20.82 -28.07 2.67
C THR A 613 -20.36 -26.88 1.85
N VAL A 614 -20.92 -25.70 2.15
CA VAL A 614 -20.35 -24.40 1.76
C VAL A 614 -19.89 -23.73 3.04
N VAL A 615 -18.62 -23.32 3.07
CA VAL A 615 -17.99 -22.76 4.25
C VAL A 615 -17.75 -21.26 4.07
N TRP A 616 -18.24 -20.45 5.01
CA TRP A 616 -17.98 -19.01 5.06
C TRP A 616 -17.10 -18.67 6.27
N ASP A 617 -16.07 -17.86 6.06
CA ASP A 617 -15.16 -17.43 7.11
C ASP A 617 -15.48 -16.00 7.57
N GLN A 618 -15.72 -15.85 8.87
CA GLN A 618 -15.96 -14.57 9.53
C GLN A 618 -14.96 -14.32 10.68
N SER A 619 -13.78 -14.92 10.58
CA SER A 619 -12.71 -14.75 11.56
C SER A 619 -12.14 -13.31 11.59
N ARG A 620 -11.67 -12.89 12.77
CA ARG A 620 -10.99 -11.60 12.99
C ARG A 620 -9.71 -11.76 13.77
N HIS A 621 -8.59 -11.47 13.11
CA HIS A 621 -7.25 -11.64 13.68
C HIS A 621 -7.09 -10.94 15.03
N GLY A 622 -6.65 -11.72 16.04
CA GLY A 622 -6.33 -11.22 17.38
C GLY A 622 -7.53 -10.85 18.25
N CYS A 623 -8.76 -11.19 17.83
CA CYS A 623 -9.97 -10.97 18.60
C CYS A 623 -10.38 -12.25 19.35
N ASP A 624 -10.68 -12.12 20.64
CA ASP A 624 -11.22 -13.19 21.46
C ASP A 624 -12.35 -12.63 22.34
N PRO A 625 -13.32 -13.46 22.77
CA PRO A 625 -14.46 -12.94 23.51
C PRO A 625 -14.12 -12.50 24.94
N SER A 626 -13.00 -12.99 25.49
CA SER A 626 -12.65 -12.77 26.89
C SER A 626 -12.34 -11.29 27.17
N PRO A 627 -12.90 -10.71 28.24
CA PRO A 627 -12.84 -9.27 28.48
C PRO A 627 -11.49 -8.81 29.04
N GLY A 628 -11.21 -7.52 28.88
CA GLY A 628 -10.04 -6.85 29.47
C GLY A 628 -8.72 -7.12 28.73
N ASP A 629 -7.68 -6.46 29.22
CA ASP A 629 -6.34 -6.57 28.64
C ASP A 629 -5.64 -7.85 29.10
N ARG A 630 -4.71 -8.36 28.29
CA ARG A 630 -3.95 -9.59 28.58
C ARG A 630 -2.68 -9.25 29.36
N VAL A 631 -2.36 -10.05 30.37
CA VAL A 631 -1.04 -10.04 31.00
C VAL A 631 -0.09 -10.86 30.13
N ALA A 632 0.89 -10.21 29.51
CA ALA A 632 1.89 -10.88 28.69
C ALA A 632 3.28 -10.69 29.30
N ALA A 633 4.04 -11.76 29.53
CA ALA A 633 5.31 -11.70 30.25
C ALA A 633 6.40 -10.87 29.51
N ARG A 634 6.27 -10.69 28.18
CA ARG A 634 7.24 -9.90 27.38
C ARG A 634 6.97 -8.40 27.38
N THR A 635 5.71 -7.99 27.43
CA THR A 635 5.29 -6.58 27.27
C THR A 635 4.64 -6.02 28.54
N GLY A 636 4.39 -6.86 29.55
CA GLY A 636 3.71 -6.56 30.80
C GLY A 636 2.19 -6.44 30.66
N ARG A 637 1.70 -5.90 29.54
CA ARG A 637 0.28 -5.75 29.23
C ARG A 637 0.10 -5.67 27.72
N ASP A 638 -0.75 -6.51 27.18
CA ASP A 638 -1.17 -6.49 25.78
C ASP A 638 -2.64 -6.07 25.69
N ARG A 639 -2.93 -5.07 24.86
CA ARG A 639 -4.27 -4.47 24.79
C ARG A 639 -5.11 -5.18 23.74
N THR A 640 -6.34 -5.50 24.10
CA THR A 640 -7.31 -6.04 23.15
C THR A 640 -7.57 -5.01 22.05
N PRO A 641 -7.52 -5.37 20.76
CA PRO A 641 -7.73 -4.43 19.67
C PRO A 641 -9.11 -3.73 19.78
N PRO A 642 -9.20 -2.40 19.56
CA PRO A 642 -10.45 -1.64 19.70
C PRO A 642 -11.52 -1.97 18.66
N VAL A 643 -11.22 -2.87 17.71
CA VAL A 643 -12.06 -3.27 16.58
C VAL A 643 -12.74 -4.65 16.77
N CYS A 644 -12.60 -5.26 17.94
CA CYS A 644 -13.12 -6.60 18.25
C CYS A 644 -14.56 -6.57 18.83
N ASP A 645 -15.52 -6.00 18.09
CA ASP A 645 -16.95 -6.06 18.46
C ASP A 645 -17.61 -7.37 17.98
N TRP A 646 -17.12 -8.49 18.52
CA TRP A 646 -17.56 -9.83 18.14
C TRP A 646 -19.07 -10.03 18.36
N ARG A 647 -19.69 -9.35 19.34
CA ARG A 647 -21.12 -9.44 19.63
C ARG A 647 -21.96 -8.99 18.43
N THR A 648 -21.63 -7.82 17.89
CA THR A 648 -22.33 -7.27 16.71
C THR A 648 -21.98 -8.04 15.44
N ASP A 649 -20.70 -8.39 15.26
CA ASP A 649 -20.23 -9.05 14.05
C ASP A 649 -20.81 -10.46 13.89
N TRP A 650 -20.83 -11.25 14.95
CA TRP A 650 -21.36 -12.61 14.91
C TRP A 650 -22.88 -12.63 14.80
N ALA A 651 -23.59 -11.75 15.52
CA ALA A 651 -25.05 -11.63 15.39
C ALA A 651 -25.47 -11.27 13.95
N ARG A 652 -24.73 -10.39 13.28
CA ARG A 652 -24.96 -10.05 11.87
C ARG A 652 -24.67 -11.22 10.94
N ALA A 653 -23.56 -11.93 11.13
CA ALA A 653 -23.19 -13.06 10.28
C ALA A 653 -24.23 -14.19 10.33
N ILE A 654 -24.77 -14.47 11.51
CA ILE A 654 -25.89 -15.42 11.67
C ILE A 654 -27.11 -14.95 10.88
N GLN A 655 -27.48 -13.67 10.96
CA GLN A 655 -28.66 -13.14 10.26
C GLN A 655 -28.50 -13.07 8.74
N GLU A 656 -27.32 -12.72 8.24
CA GLU A 656 -27.07 -12.51 6.81
C GLU A 656 -26.86 -13.83 6.07
N TRP A 657 -26.21 -14.80 6.73
CA TRP A 657 -25.76 -16.01 6.07
C TRP A 657 -26.65 -17.22 6.32
N ASP A 658 -27.39 -17.21 7.43
CA ASP A 658 -28.31 -18.27 7.86
C ASP A 658 -27.62 -19.65 7.89
N PRO A 659 -26.55 -19.83 8.70
CA PRO A 659 -25.83 -21.09 8.80
C PRO A 659 -26.68 -22.20 9.41
N GLU A 660 -26.45 -23.42 8.93
CA GLU A 660 -26.93 -24.63 9.60
C GLU A 660 -25.95 -25.10 10.68
N VAL A 661 -24.65 -24.86 10.48
CA VAL A 661 -23.58 -25.20 11.43
C VAL A 661 -22.65 -24.01 11.62
N VAL A 662 -22.22 -23.77 12.85
CA VAL A 662 -21.18 -22.79 13.18
C VAL A 662 -20.00 -23.50 13.79
N VAL A 663 -18.81 -23.36 13.21
CA VAL A 663 -17.55 -23.81 13.79
C VAL A 663 -16.86 -22.62 14.42
N TRP A 664 -16.92 -22.52 15.74
CA TRP A 664 -16.20 -21.51 16.49
C TRP A 664 -14.87 -22.06 16.99
N HIS A 665 -13.78 -21.53 16.43
CA HIS A 665 -12.44 -21.86 16.88
C HIS A 665 -11.93 -20.82 17.89
N THR A 666 -11.50 -21.28 19.07
CA THR A 666 -11.12 -20.42 20.22
C THR A 666 -9.99 -21.02 21.06
N GLY A 667 -9.46 -20.21 21.99
CA GLY A 667 -8.58 -20.68 23.07
C GLY A 667 -7.17 -20.10 23.08
N THR A 668 -6.66 -19.62 21.94
CA THR A 668 -5.29 -19.06 21.84
C THR A 668 -5.05 -17.90 22.80
N TRP A 669 -6.01 -16.98 22.89
CA TRP A 669 -5.91 -15.80 23.76
C TRP A 669 -6.57 -16.00 25.12
N SER A 670 -7.52 -16.93 25.23
CA SER A 670 -8.26 -17.21 26.46
C SER A 670 -7.42 -17.94 27.51
N THR A 671 -6.13 -18.26 27.28
CA THR A 671 -5.21 -18.81 28.31
C THR A 671 -4.38 -17.73 29.03
N TYR A 672 -4.61 -16.46 28.73
CA TYR A 672 -3.92 -15.33 29.35
C TYR A 672 -4.62 -14.87 30.63
N ASP A 673 -3.85 -14.43 31.63
CA ASP A 673 -4.42 -13.72 32.78
C ASP A 673 -5.01 -12.38 32.28
N ARG A 674 -6.13 -11.95 32.87
CA ARG A 674 -6.89 -10.77 32.40
C ARG A 674 -6.80 -9.61 33.39
N ILE A 675 -6.60 -8.40 32.86
CA ILE A 675 -6.68 -7.15 33.60
C ILE A 675 -8.00 -6.46 33.27
N ILE A 676 -8.93 -6.46 34.22
CA ILE A 676 -10.24 -5.83 34.11
C ILE A 676 -10.37 -4.84 35.26
N ASP A 677 -10.61 -3.56 34.94
CA ASP A 677 -10.71 -2.48 35.93
C ASP A 677 -9.55 -2.40 36.94
N GLY A 678 -8.36 -2.82 36.51
CA GLY A 678 -7.14 -2.83 37.32
C GLY A 678 -7.01 -4.01 38.29
N GLN A 679 -7.96 -4.96 38.28
CA GLN A 679 -7.84 -6.26 38.95
C GLN A 679 -7.31 -7.31 37.98
N THR A 680 -6.50 -8.25 38.47
CA THR A 680 -5.95 -9.36 37.68
C THR A 680 -6.72 -10.65 37.97
N TYR A 681 -7.31 -11.22 36.94
CA TYR A 681 -7.97 -12.53 36.95
C TYR A 681 -6.96 -13.54 36.44
N THR A 682 -6.58 -14.50 37.28
CA THR A 682 -5.48 -15.42 37.01
C THR A 682 -6.03 -16.77 36.61
N VAL A 683 -5.49 -17.39 35.56
CA VAL A 683 -5.94 -18.70 35.10
C VAL A 683 -5.84 -19.73 36.23
N GLY A 684 -6.91 -20.52 36.41
CA GLY A 684 -7.03 -21.52 37.48
C GLY A 684 -7.57 -20.99 38.81
N THR A 685 -7.96 -19.71 38.90
CA THR A 685 -8.75 -19.21 40.05
C THR A 685 -10.25 -19.27 39.76
N PRO A 686 -11.11 -19.41 40.80
CA PRO A 686 -12.57 -19.43 40.61
C PRO A 686 -13.10 -18.18 39.91
N GLU A 687 -12.53 -17.01 40.20
CA GLU A 687 -12.98 -15.74 39.60
C GLU A 687 -12.69 -15.67 38.10
N TRP A 688 -11.57 -16.23 37.66
CA TRP A 688 -11.24 -16.32 36.24
C TRP A 688 -12.10 -17.37 35.53
N HIS A 689 -12.33 -18.52 36.19
CA HIS A 689 -13.18 -19.60 35.66
C HIS A 689 -14.61 -19.13 35.45
N ASP A 690 -15.20 -18.47 36.45
CA ASP A 690 -16.55 -17.90 36.36
C ASP A 690 -16.65 -16.87 35.22
N MET A 691 -15.64 -16.01 35.08
CA MET A 691 -15.59 -15.01 34.00
C MET A 691 -15.54 -15.64 32.61
N GLU A 692 -14.65 -16.62 32.39
CA GLU A 692 -14.55 -17.28 31.09
C GLU A 692 -15.81 -18.10 30.78
N ARG A 693 -16.39 -18.78 31.77
CA ARG A 693 -17.67 -19.47 31.62
C ARG A 693 -18.76 -18.53 31.15
N ASP A 694 -18.94 -17.40 31.83
CA ASP A 694 -20.05 -16.48 31.56
C ASP A 694 -19.92 -15.82 30.17
N VAL A 695 -18.71 -15.42 29.76
CA VAL A 695 -18.49 -14.79 28.45
C VAL A 695 -18.57 -15.79 27.29
N HIS A 696 -18.13 -17.03 27.50
CA HIS A 696 -18.27 -18.09 26.49
C HIS A 696 -19.74 -18.52 26.35
N ALA A 697 -20.52 -18.53 27.44
CA ALA A 697 -21.95 -18.79 27.37
C ALA A 697 -22.69 -17.70 26.57
N GLU A 698 -22.34 -16.42 26.75
CA GLU A 698 -22.88 -15.32 25.95
C GLU A 698 -22.53 -15.48 24.45
N ALA A 699 -21.28 -15.81 24.14
CA ALA A 699 -20.83 -16.07 22.78
C ALA A 699 -21.63 -17.20 22.10
N MET A 700 -21.78 -18.33 22.80
CA MET A 700 -22.54 -19.47 22.31
C MET A 700 -24.02 -19.12 22.08
N GLN A 701 -24.63 -18.32 22.97
CA GLN A 701 -26.02 -17.87 22.79
C GLN A 701 -26.21 -17.02 21.53
N ILE A 702 -25.24 -16.15 21.20
CA ILE A 702 -25.29 -15.35 19.96
C ILE A 702 -25.15 -16.24 18.74
N LEU A 703 -24.17 -17.15 18.73
CA LEU A 703 -23.93 -18.04 17.59
C LEU A 703 -25.08 -19.03 17.35
N ALA A 704 -25.71 -19.51 18.42
CA ALA A 704 -26.87 -20.40 18.33
C ALA A 704 -28.20 -19.65 18.06
N SER A 705 -28.20 -18.32 18.04
CA SER A 705 -29.45 -17.52 17.97
C SER A 705 -30.26 -17.72 16.67
N GLY A 706 -29.60 -18.14 15.59
CA GLY A 706 -30.22 -18.49 14.31
C GLY A 706 -30.73 -19.94 14.21
N GLY A 707 -30.52 -20.75 15.25
CA GLY A 707 -30.87 -22.18 15.24
C GLY A 707 -29.78 -23.11 14.69
N ALA A 708 -28.60 -22.57 14.37
CA ALA A 708 -27.45 -23.35 13.94
C ALA A 708 -26.90 -24.26 15.04
N GLU A 709 -26.39 -25.43 14.66
CA GLU A 709 -25.58 -26.27 15.54
C GLU A 709 -24.20 -25.62 15.75
N VAL A 710 -23.76 -25.46 17.00
CA VAL A 710 -22.49 -24.77 17.29
C VAL A 710 -21.44 -25.77 17.75
N ILE A 711 -20.33 -25.85 17.02
CA ILE A 711 -19.16 -26.64 17.38
C ILE A 711 -18.06 -25.69 17.86
N VAL A 712 -17.70 -25.78 19.13
CA VAL A 712 -16.64 -24.97 19.74
C VAL A 712 -15.36 -25.79 19.78
N ALA A 713 -14.44 -25.49 18.87
CA ALA A 713 -13.12 -26.10 18.80
C ALA A 713 -12.14 -25.29 19.66
N VAL A 714 -11.79 -25.81 20.83
CA VAL A 714 -10.85 -25.18 21.76
C VAL A 714 -9.44 -25.69 21.48
N VAL A 715 -8.46 -24.80 21.34
CA VAL A 715 -7.05 -25.17 21.20
C VAL A 715 -6.13 -24.17 21.91
N ALA A 716 -5.11 -24.69 22.60
CA ALA A 716 -4.06 -23.86 23.19
C ALA A 716 -3.01 -23.57 22.12
N PRO A 717 -2.27 -22.47 22.25
CA PRO A 717 -1.03 -22.36 21.53
C PRO A 717 -0.02 -23.39 22.07
N ALA A 718 0.68 -24.06 21.16
CA ALA A 718 1.64 -25.10 21.47
C ALA A 718 3.06 -24.54 21.32
N TRP A 719 3.55 -23.83 22.34
CA TRP A 719 4.86 -23.17 22.29
C TRP A 719 6.01 -24.00 22.84
N GLU A 720 5.81 -25.31 23.07
CA GLU A 720 6.72 -26.06 23.95
C GLU A 720 8.14 -26.25 23.39
N THR A 721 8.42 -26.08 22.09
CA THR A 721 9.82 -26.16 21.60
C THR A 721 10.19 -25.37 20.34
N ALA A 722 9.29 -24.65 19.66
CA ALA A 722 9.58 -24.00 18.36
C ALA A 722 10.69 -22.93 18.38
N ALA A 723 11.22 -22.55 19.56
CA ALA A 723 12.30 -21.56 19.67
C ALA A 723 13.36 -21.85 20.76
N GLY A 724 13.51 -23.09 21.25
CA GLY A 724 14.60 -23.45 22.17
C GLY A 724 14.71 -22.62 23.46
N LYS A 725 13.60 -22.06 23.97
CA LYS A 725 13.56 -21.30 25.23
C LYS A 725 12.98 -22.16 26.37
N PRO A 726 13.48 -22.02 27.62
CA PRO A 726 12.99 -22.82 28.74
C PRO A 726 11.54 -22.47 29.13
N LEU A 727 10.78 -23.52 29.44
CA LEU A 727 9.37 -23.59 29.87
C LEU A 727 8.91 -22.63 30.99
N GLU A 728 9.81 -22.03 31.76
CA GLU A 728 9.46 -21.30 33.00
C GLU A 728 9.26 -19.79 32.84
N THR A 729 9.50 -19.20 31.65
CA THR A 729 9.51 -17.73 31.49
C THR A 729 8.18 -17.08 31.07
N THR A 730 7.18 -17.85 30.63
CA THR A 730 5.89 -17.36 30.09
C THR A 730 4.73 -18.32 30.46
N PRO A 731 4.20 -18.28 31.70
CA PRO A 731 3.13 -19.17 32.16
C PRO A 731 1.89 -19.21 31.26
N GLU A 732 1.57 -18.11 30.57
CA GLU A 732 0.45 -17.92 29.64
C GLU A 732 0.59 -18.70 28.32
N GLU A 733 1.81 -19.11 27.96
CA GLU A 733 2.13 -19.87 26.74
C GLU A 733 2.13 -21.40 26.98
N SER A 734 1.72 -21.85 28.17
CA SER A 734 1.78 -23.26 28.58
C SER A 734 0.50 -24.02 28.25
N ALA A 735 0.64 -25.16 27.56
CA ALA A 735 -0.43 -26.14 27.36
C ALA A 735 -1.05 -26.64 28.69
N ARG A 736 -0.37 -26.47 29.82
CA ARG A 736 -0.86 -26.83 31.17
C ARG A 736 -2.05 -25.99 31.64
N ARG A 737 -2.30 -24.83 31.00
CA ARG A 737 -3.47 -23.97 31.28
C ARG A 737 -4.73 -24.42 30.54
N MET A 738 -4.60 -25.31 29.55
CA MET A 738 -5.73 -25.77 28.73
C MET A 738 -6.83 -26.48 29.54
N PRO A 739 -6.53 -27.36 30.51
CA PRO A 739 -7.59 -28.03 31.29
C PRO A 739 -8.52 -27.04 32.03
N GLU A 740 -7.97 -25.91 32.50
CA GLU A 740 -8.76 -24.88 33.18
C GLU A 740 -9.72 -24.17 32.19
N LEU A 741 -9.22 -23.79 31.01
CA LEU A 741 -10.05 -23.18 29.98
C LEU A 741 -11.12 -24.16 29.45
N LEU A 742 -10.72 -25.39 29.13
CA LEU A 742 -11.63 -26.40 28.60
C LEU A 742 -12.77 -26.69 29.60
N SER A 743 -12.46 -26.76 30.90
CA SER A 743 -13.45 -26.90 31.97
C SER A 743 -14.46 -25.74 31.98
N ALA A 744 -14.00 -24.49 31.89
CA ALA A 744 -14.87 -23.31 31.86
C ALA A 744 -15.77 -23.27 30.61
N VAL A 745 -15.22 -23.60 29.44
CA VAL A 745 -15.97 -23.63 28.16
C VAL A 745 -17.00 -24.77 28.14
N GLN A 746 -16.67 -25.94 28.73
CA GLN A 746 -17.60 -27.05 28.88
C GLN A 746 -18.77 -26.67 29.81
N GLU A 747 -18.49 -26.05 30.95
CA GLU A 747 -19.54 -25.57 31.88
C GLU A 747 -20.41 -24.47 31.23
N ALA A 748 -19.83 -23.65 30.33
CA ALA A 748 -20.59 -22.68 29.55
C ALA A 748 -21.56 -23.35 28.57
N ALA A 749 -21.10 -24.40 27.88
CA ALA A 749 -21.92 -25.15 26.92
C ALA A 749 -23.11 -25.87 27.57
N GLU A 750 -23.01 -26.28 28.83
CA GLU A 750 -24.14 -26.84 29.58
C GLU A 750 -25.33 -25.86 29.71
N GLN A 751 -25.07 -24.55 29.57
CA GLN A 751 -26.08 -23.50 29.64
C GLN A 751 -26.77 -23.22 28.29
N VAL A 752 -26.24 -23.74 27.18
CA VAL A 752 -26.68 -23.40 25.82
C VAL A 752 -26.97 -24.68 25.01
N PRO A 753 -28.25 -24.99 24.71
CA PRO A 753 -28.60 -26.15 23.89
C PRO A 753 -28.00 -26.08 22.48
N GLY A 754 -27.65 -27.23 21.91
CA GLY A 754 -27.14 -27.31 20.51
C GLY A 754 -25.65 -26.98 20.37
N VAL A 755 -24.90 -26.91 21.47
CA VAL A 755 -23.46 -26.66 21.48
C VAL A 755 -22.68 -27.95 21.75
N THR A 756 -21.68 -28.22 20.93
CA THR A 756 -20.69 -29.29 21.13
C THR A 756 -19.31 -28.68 21.33
N VAL A 757 -18.65 -28.97 22.45
CA VAL A 757 -17.28 -28.49 22.73
C VAL A 757 -16.31 -29.63 22.46
N VAL A 758 -15.26 -29.34 21.69
CA VAL A 758 -14.21 -30.31 21.35
C VAL A 758 -12.82 -29.74 21.62
N ASP A 759 -11.91 -30.59 22.10
CA ASP A 759 -10.50 -30.23 22.25
C ASP A 759 -9.77 -30.51 20.93
N ALA A 760 -9.57 -29.46 20.12
CA ALA A 760 -8.90 -29.58 18.83
C ALA A 760 -7.43 -29.97 18.95
N SER A 761 -6.86 -29.97 20.17
CA SER A 761 -5.54 -30.52 20.46
C SER A 761 -5.47 -32.02 20.16
N GLU A 762 -6.58 -32.76 20.28
CA GLU A 762 -6.63 -34.20 19.99
C GLU A 762 -6.27 -34.54 18.53
N ALA A 763 -6.55 -33.62 17.60
CA ALA A 763 -6.27 -33.80 16.18
C ALA A 763 -4.81 -33.47 15.79
N ILE A 764 -4.12 -32.63 16.57
CA ILE A 764 -2.88 -31.97 16.13
C ILE A 764 -1.71 -32.05 17.11
N CYS A 765 -1.95 -32.40 18.37
CA CYS A 765 -0.91 -32.55 19.39
C CYS A 765 -0.46 -34.02 19.51
N ASP A 766 0.84 -34.23 19.68
CA ASP A 766 1.38 -35.45 20.29
C ASP A 766 1.50 -35.27 21.83
N PRO A 767 2.03 -36.23 22.62
CA PRO A 767 2.13 -36.09 24.09
C PRO A 767 2.88 -34.84 24.59
N ASP A 768 3.71 -34.23 23.74
CA ASP A 768 4.49 -33.02 24.02
C ASP A 768 3.99 -31.80 23.18
N CYS A 769 2.82 -31.94 22.54
CA CYS A 769 2.23 -31.04 21.53
C CYS A 769 3.25 -30.32 20.63
N ASN A 770 4.09 -31.10 19.93
CA ASN A 770 5.19 -30.58 19.13
C ASN A 770 5.17 -31.10 17.68
N ARG A 771 4.26 -30.55 16.87
CA ARG A 771 4.15 -30.84 15.43
C ARG A 771 4.30 -29.58 14.57
N PRO A 772 5.55 -29.09 14.36
CA PRO A 772 5.80 -27.90 13.54
C PRO A 772 5.33 -28.06 12.08
N GLU A 773 5.18 -29.29 11.58
CA GLU A 773 4.58 -29.56 10.28
C GLU A 773 3.09 -29.17 10.22
N LEU A 774 2.34 -29.34 11.32
CA LEU A 774 0.92 -28.98 11.41
C LEU A 774 0.71 -27.56 11.95
N ARG A 775 1.61 -27.06 12.80
CA ARG A 775 1.62 -25.68 13.32
C ARG A 775 3.04 -25.08 13.29
N PRO A 776 3.48 -24.51 12.16
CA PRO A 776 4.87 -24.07 11.94
C PRO A 776 5.40 -23.03 12.92
N ASP A 777 4.52 -22.18 13.44
CA ASP A 777 4.84 -21.16 14.43
C ASP A 777 4.33 -21.51 15.84
N GLY A 778 3.82 -22.72 16.04
CA GLY A 778 3.20 -23.19 17.29
C GLY A 778 1.78 -22.66 17.55
N VAL A 779 1.22 -21.85 16.65
CA VAL A 779 -0.10 -21.19 16.83
C VAL A 779 -1.04 -21.39 15.64
N HIS A 780 -0.60 -21.13 14.42
CA HIS A 780 -1.46 -21.21 13.24
C HIS A 780 -1.32 -22.57 12.54
N TYR A 781 -2.41 -23.04 11.94
CA TYR A 781 -2.38 -24.25 11.11
C TYR A 781 -1.56 -24.01 9.83
N SER A 782 -0.74 -24.99 9.44
CA SER A 782 -0.32 -25.15 8.04
C SER A 782 -1.50 -25.66 7.21
N ALA A 783 -1.39 -25.67 5.87
CA ALA A 783 -2.41 -26.28 5.03
C ALA A 783 -2.68 -27.75 5.42
N GLU A 784 -1.61 -28.53 5.65
CA GLU A 784 -1.71 -29.90 6.14
C GLU A 784 -2.39 -29.97 7.53
N GLY A 785 -2.04 -29.07 8.45
CA GLY A 785 -2.68 -28.98 9.77
C GLY A 785 -4.18 -28.67 9.70
N ALA A 786 -4.57 -27.76 8.81
CA ALA A 786 -5.97 -27.37 8.61
C ALA A 786 -6.78 -28.51 7.99
N GLN A 787 -6.21 -29.27 7.03
CA GLN A 787 -6.84 -30.45 6.45
C GLN A 787 -7.05 -31.56 7.50
N VAL A 788 -6.05 -31.80 8.36
CA VAL A 788 -6.15 -32.79 9.45
C VAL A 788 -7.27 -32.42 10.43
N VAL A 789 -7.35 -31.17 10.85
CA VAL A 789 -8.43 -30.70 11.74
C VAL A 789 -9.78 -30.70 11.04
N SER A 790 -9.82 -30.35 9.74
CA SER A 790 -11.03 -30.39 8.92
C SER A 790 -11.61 -31.80 8.84
N ALA A 791 -10.77 -32.79 8.51
CA ALA A 791 -11.18 -34.18 8.45
C ALA A 791 -11.65 -34.72 9.81
N TRP A 792 -11.02 -34.27 10.90
CA TRP A 792 -11.40 -34.65 12.25
C TRP A 792 -12.74 -34.03 12.70
N LEU A 793 -13.02 -32.78 12.32
CA LEU A 793 -14.28 -32.09 12.61
C LEU A 793 -15.42 -32.49 11.67
N ALA A 794 -15.12 -32.98 10.45
CA ALA A 794 -16.11 -33.28 9.42
C ALA A 794 -17.32 -34.11 9.90
N PRO A 795 -17.16 -35.18 10.71
CA PRO A 795 -18.30 -35.96 11.19
C PRO A 795 -19.26 -35.19 12.11
N LEU A 796 -18.81 -34.09 12.70
CA LEU A 796 -19.64 -33.21 13.53
C LEU A 796 -20.38 -32.16 12.68
N VAL A 797 -19.81 -31.79 11.54
CA VAL A 797 -20.35 -30.79 10.62
C VAL A 797 -21.34 -31.39 9.63
N VAL A 798 -21.11 -32.64 9.23
CA VAL A 798 -21.99 -33.40 8.35
C VAL A 798 -22.18 -34.78 8.98
N PRO A 799 -23.17 -34.95 9.86
CA PRO A 799 -23.51 -36.25 10.42
C PRO A 799 -24.05 -37.16 9.31
N ASP A 800 -23.63 -38.43 9.31
CA ASP A 800 -24.07 -39.47 8.36
C ASP A 800 -25.59 -39.66 8.24
#